data_AF-A0A090GV22-F1
#
_entry.id   AF-A0A090GV22-F1
#
_cell.length_a   1.000
_cell.length_b   1.000
_cell.length_c   1.000
_cell.angle_alpha   90.00
_cell.angle_beta   90.00
_cell.angle_gamma   90.00
#
_symmetry.space_group_name_H-M   'P 1'
#
loop_
_entity.id
_entity.type
_entity.pdbx_description
1 polymer ?
#
loop_
_entity_poly.entity_id
_entity_poly.type
_entity_poly.pdbx_seq_one_letter_code
_entity_poly.pdbx_strand_id
1 'polypeptide(L)'
;MTSVQIDIRDGLASSVAIKGPCKVATTANITLSGEQTIDGVSIVTDDRVLVKDQTTGADNGIWICDTGPWRRAKDFNKTKDVKTGTLVFVTGGPSGAGLWELTTADPISVGTTSITFAQSVLLASQLIDEDDMASNSATKVPTQQSVKAYVDYKTPKMPTGIVLNNSNSTVAAANRAAIQAVLDATGPGDVVMLPNGPIYIGTSGLNVFNGQMLSGFAPSGDIFGAAVVPGTALLWAGAAAQPWLVAFGANPASAPGTLQTFGGGLANLQIDGAYNVDRPLRIAACGHARFDNLKVMRPTISSSGKAIWLGANTSVSGLENTIRHCDFNNVSAFAYGAGHAFYNQSNGTEGGLTFCTGRNLRADFGYGTGAGHGFYFSSMDDCTFTGLTASRAAGGTGQGLYLNGNGASGIVAVGNTFHMVKLSGGTPVLADGRYSANNKIYGLSGVDEVPTVLEQNGGWIDVEYLGTDYGDTPGSVTQQPTTIRAKNAANNTVSRLLTLSHDLNTPASAPAAGIGTSLAFEVLTGTGNKELAAVLEASMTDVTSAAELSKLVLKLMSAGTSTSFVTFTPTLVSMIGVNPSYYIESTGVGAGASAGMSMKTGNHANVWQAITKAGTYVVGVQSVADYLVMDTSGNLTQAAALKTSHATAGLGYATGAGGTVTQATSKSTGVTLNKATGQITMNAAALAAGTIVSFVLTNSAIAATDILVLNHISGGTPGSYSLNARAAAGSATIDVRNNTAGSLSEAIVISYAVVKAVTA
;
A
#
# COMPACT_ATOMS: atom_id res chain seq x y z
N MET A 1 -50.21 94.80 -42.57
CA MET A 1 -50.96 93.71 -41.91
C MET A 1 -50.62 93.75 -40.44
N THR A 2 -51.61 93.76 -39.55
CA THR A 2 -51.38 93.54 -38.12
C THR A 2 -51.05 92.06 -37.90
N SER A 3 -50.01 91.75 -37.13
CA SER A 3 -49.72 90.37 -36.74
C SER A 3 -50.82 89.82 -35.84
N VAL A 4 -51.20 88.56 -36.01
CA VAL A 4 -52.02 87.85 -35.02
C VAL A 4 -51.21 87.79 -33.72
N GLN A 5 -51.71 88.40 -32.66
CA GLN A 5 -51.12 88.30 -31.33
C GLN A 5 -51.43 86.91 -30.77
N ILE A 6 -50.44 86.01 -30.80
CA ILE A 6 -50.57 84.64 -30.31
C ILE A 6 -50.52 84.66 -28.77
N ASP A 7 -51.69 84.75 -28.13
CA ASP A 7 -51.83 84.56 -26.69
C ASP A 7 -52.09 83.07 -26.40
N ILE A 8 -51.23 82.49 -25.56
CA ILE A 8 -51.30 81.09 -25.11
C ILE A 8 -52.51 80.78 -24.22
N ARG A 9 -53.15 81.80 -23.63
CA ARG A 9 -54.39 81.68 -22.84
C ARG A 9 -55.62 81.60 -23.75
N ASP A 10 -55.65 82.42 -24.79
CA ASP A 10 -56.73 82.42 -25.78
C ASP A 10 -56.65 81.24 -26.76
N GLY A 11 -55.45 80.64 -26.93
CA GLY A 11 -55.20 79.57 -27.89
C GLY A 11 -55.21 80.04 -29.36
N LEU A 12 -54.96 81.34 -29.61
CA LEU A 12 -55.32 82.04 -30.85
C LEU A 12 -54.45 81.68 -32.09
N ALA A 13 -54.51 80.42 -32.53
CA ALA A 13 -53.89 79.92 -33.75
C ALA A 13 -54.85 78.94 -34.47
N SER A 14 -55.80 79.48 -35.23
CA SER A 14 -56.84 78.67 -35.92
C SER A 14 -56.28 77.67 -36.95
N SER A 15 -55.03 77.84 -37.37
CA SER A 15 -54.30 76.92 -38.26
C SER A 15 -53.69 75.70 -37.56
N VAL A 16 -53.90 75.51 -36.25
CA VAL A 16 -53.33 74.40 -35.47
C VAL A 16 -54.42 73.38 -35.11
N ALA A 17 -54.12 72.10 -35.31
CA ALA A 17 -55.03 70.98 -35.05
C ALA A 17 -55.23 70.66 -33.56
N ILE A 18 -54.29 71.08 -32.70
CA ILE A 18 -54.39 71.01 -31.23
C ILE A 18 -54.80 72.38 -30.70
N LYS A 19 -55.83 72.42 -29.85
CA LYS A 19 -56.37 73.65 -29.25
C LYS A 19 -55.78 73.96 -27.88
N GLY A 20 -55.97 75.19 -27.41
CA GLY A 20 -55.54 75.59 -26.06
C GLY A 20 -56.16 74.67 -25.01
N PRO A 21 -55.41 74.23 -23.97
CA PRO A 21 -55.88 73.23 -23.03
C PRO A 21 -57.10 73.70 -22.23
N CYS A 22 -57.85 72.73 -21.72
CA CYS A 22 -58.98 72.97 -20.81
C CYS A 22 -58.61 72.54 -19.39
N LYS A 23 -59.10 73.28 -18.39
CA LYS A 23 -58.90 72.96 -16.97
C LYS A 23 -59.61 71.66 -16.56
N VAL A 24 -60.79 71.44 -17.12
CA VAL A 24 -61.63 70.25 -16.91
C VAL A 24 -62.54 69.99 -18.12
N ALA A 25 -63.09 68.77 -18.21
CA ALA A 25 -64.12 68.40 -19.16
C ALA A 25 -65.44 68.09 -18.44
N THR A 26 -66.58 68.27 -19.12
CA THR A 26 -67.87 67.82 -18.59
C THR A 26 -67.90 66.30 -18.40
N THR A 27 -68.78 65.84 -17.52
CA THR A 27 -69.17 64.43 -17.37
C THR A 27 -70.69 64.21 -17.50
N ALA A 28 -71.45 65.29 -17.64
CA ALA A 28 -72.89 65.35 -17.86
C ALA A 28 -73.27 66.72 -18.45
N ASN A 29 -74.51 66.88 -18.92
CA ASN A 29 -75.03 68.16 -19.42
C ASN A 29 -75.02 69.24 -18.32
N ILE A 30 -74.43 70.40 -18.61
CA ILE A 30 -74.32 71.56 -17.71
C ILE A 30 -75.15 72.76 -18.19
N THR A 31 -75.24 73.79 -17.34
CA THR A 31 -75.67 75.14 -17.74
C THR A 31 -74.45 75.93 -18.19
N LEU A 32 -74.49 76.53 -19.39
CA LEU A 32 -73.40 77.34 -19.94
C LEU A 32 -73.46 78.79 -19.44
N SER A 33 -73.51 78.95 -18.11
CA SER A 33 -73.56 80.24 -17.42
C SER A 33 -73.13 80.06 -15.96
N GLY A 34 -72.39 81.02 -15.41
CA GLY A 34 -71.98 81.03 -14.00
C GLY A 34 -70.81 80.09 -13.66
N GLU A 35 -70.10 80.43 -12.58
CA GLU A 35 -69.01 79.64 -12.01
C GLU A 35 -69.57 78.38 -11.32
N GLN A 36 -68.88 77.25 -11.49
CA GLN A 36 -69.43 75.91 -11.21
C GLN A 36 -68.33 74.94 -10.71
N THR A 37 -68.72 73.73 -10.32
CA THR A 37 -67.81 72.61 -10.10
C THR A 37 -68.16 71.49 -11.06
N ILE A 38 -67.21 71.08 -11.89
CA ILE A 38 -67.36 70.05 -12.93
C ILE A 38 -66.32 68.97 -12.68
N ASP A 39 -66.72 67.70 -12.67
CA ASP A 39 -65.83 66.55 -12.40
C ASP A 39 -64.91 66.76 -11.18
N GLY A 40 -65.48 67.30 -10.09
CA GLY A 40 -64.75 67.63 -8.86
C GLY A 40 -63.86 68.88 -8.91
N VAL A 41 -63.67 69.51 -10.08
CA VAL A 41 -62.85 70.72 -10.24
C VAL A 41 -63.73 71.97 -10.23
N SER A 42 -63.46 72.88 -9.30
CA SER A 42 -64.05 74.22 -9.30
C SER A 42 -63.46 75.07 -10.44
N ILE A 43 -64.35 75.64 -11.25
CA ILE A 43 -64.04 76.53 -12.37
C ILE A 43 -64.56 77.94 -12.09
N VAL A 44 -63.74 78.93 -12.40
CA VAL A 44 -63.98 80.36 -12.21
C VAL A 44 -63.89 81.09 -13.56
N THR A 45 -64.26 82.36 -13.57
CA THR A 45 -64.21 83.23 -14.75
C THR A 45 -62.85 83.16 -15.46
N ASP A 46 -62.90 83.09 -16.78
CA ASP A 46 -61.77 82.86 -17.70
C ASP A 46 -61.15 81.43 -17.73
N ASP A 47 -61.63 80.47 -16.93
CA ASP A 47 -61.24 79.07 -17.10
C ASP A 47 -61.77 78.45 -18.41
N ARG A 48 -60.91 77.72 -19.12
CA ARG A 48 -61.27 76.93 -20.31
C ARG A 48 -61.88 75.58 -19.93
N VAL A 49 -63.06 75.26 -20.46
CA VAL A 49 -63.81 74.02 -20.20
C VAL A 49 -64.06 73.27 -21.49
N LEU A 50 -63.77 71.97 -21.51
CA LEU A 50 -64.20 71.09 -22.60
C LEU A 50 -65.64 70.62 -22.32
N VAL A 51 -66.59 71.22 -23.02
CA VAL A 51 -68.00 70.83 -22.96
C VAL A 51 -68.24 69.76 -24.02
N LYS A 52 -68.54 68.54 -23.59
CA LYS A 52 -68.69 67.37 -24.49
C LYS A 52 -69.97 66.56 -24.27
N ASP A 53 -70.77 66.86 -23.24
CA ASP A 53 -71.96 66.06 -22.86
C ASP A 53 -73.27 66.88 -22.85
N GLN A 54 -73.37 67.98 -23.60
CA GLN A 54 -74.65 68.70 -23.72
C GLN A 54 -75.69 67.85 -24.43
N THR A 55 -76.95 67.92 -23.96
CA THR A 55 -78.09 67.28 -24.63
C THR A 55 -78.30 67.84 -26.04
N THR A 56 -78.09 69.15 -26.21
CA THR A 56 -77.91 69.77 -27.54
C THR A 56 -76.45 69.59 -27.95
N GLY A 57 -76.12 68.50 -28.64
CA GLY A 57 -74.73 68.19 -29.01
C GLY A 57 -74.04 69.25 -29.91
N ALA A 58 -74.80 70.17 -30.54
CA ALA A 58 -74.23 71.33 -31.22
C ALA A 58 -73.59 72.35 -30.26
N ASP A 59 -73.98 72.37 -28.98
CA ASP A 59 -73.41 73.23 -27.93
C ASP A 59 -72.10 72.70 -27.36
N ASN A 60 -71.71 71.46 -27.67
CA ASN A 60 -70.38 70.94 -27.35
C ASN A 60 -69.26 71.74 -28.03
N GLY A 61 -68.09 71.75 -27.41
CA GLY A 61 -66.91 72.50 -27.82
C GLY A 61 -66.10 73.03 -26.64
N ILE A 62 -65.14 73.90 -26.92
CA ILE A 62 -64.38 74.59 -25.88
C ILE A 62 -65.08 75.90 -25.53
N TRP A 63 -65.40 76.08 -24.25
CA TRP A 63 -66.01 77.27 -23.69
C TRP A 63 -65.09 77.93 -22.66
N ILE A 64 -65.30 79.22 -22.45
CA ILE A 64 -64.69 79.99 -21.38
C ILE A 64 -65.76 80.26 -20.32
N CYS A 65 -65.46 79.88 -19.08
CA CYS A 65 -66.30 80.12 -17.92
C CYS A 65 -66.41 81.63 -17.62
N ASP A 66 -67.56 82.04 -17.11
CA ASP A 66 -67.89 83.41 -16.75
C ASP A 66 -68.92 83.39 -15.61
N THR A 67 -69.02 84.48 -14.84
CA THR A 67 -70.13 84.71 -13.92
C THR A 67 -71.47 84.86 -14.64
N GLY A 68 -71.45 85.41 -15.86
CA GLY A 68 -72.59 85.49 -16.77
C GLY A 68 -72.71 84.26 -17.70
N PRO A 69 -73.44 84.40 -18.82
CA PRO A 69 -73.46 83.40 -19.89
C PRO A 69 -72.05 83.17 -20.44
N TRP A 70 -71.67 81.89 -20.58
CA TRP A 70 -70.35 81.52 -21.08
C TRP A 70 -70.20 81.84 -22.56
N ARG A 71 -68.94 81.95 -23.01
CA ARG A 71 -68.57 82.24 -24.40
C ARG A 71 -67.74 81.10 -24.99
N ARG A 72 -67.93 80.76 -26.27
CA ARG A 72 -67.01 79.83 -26.96
C ARG A 72 -65.61 80.40 -27.02
N ALA A 73 -64.61 79.55 -26.84
CA ALA A 73 -63.20 79.94 -26.91
C ALA A 73 -62.83 80.48 -28.31
N LYS A 74 -61.85 81.39 -28.37
CA LYS A 74 -61.48 82.09 -29.62
C LYS A 74 -60.89 81.17 -30.69
N ASP A 75 -60.46 79.97 -30.29
CA ASP A 75 -59.93 78.88 -31.11
C ASP A 75 -60.94 77.74 -31.36
N PHE A 76 -62.21 77.94 -30.99
CA PHE A 76 -63.33 77.01 -31.21
C PHE A 76 -64.66 77.75 -31.49
N ASN A 77 -64.63 78.92 -32.16
CA ASN A 77 -65.84 79.73 -32.37
C ASN A 77 -66.28 79.94 -33.83
N LYS A 78 -65.52 79.46 -34.82
CA LYS A 78 -65.93 79.43 -36.23
C LYS A 78 -65.76 78.04 -36.83
N THR A 79 -66.56 77.75 -37.85
CA THR A 79 -66.44 76.59 -38.76
C THR A 79 -65.02 76.34 -39.29
N LYS A 80 -64.19 77.39 -39.45
CA LYS A 80 -62.80 77.24 -39.92
C LYS A 80 -61.79 76.87 -38.84
N ASP A 81 -62.17 76.92 -37.57
CA ASP A 81 -61.28 76.59 -36.45
C ASP A 81 -61.30 75.09 -36.13
N VAL A 82 -62.32 74.35 -36.60
CA VAL A 82 -62.60 72.95 -36.23
C VAL A 82 -62.63 72.03 -37.45
N LYS A 83 -62.18 70.79 -37.24
CA LYS A 83 -62.19 69.70 -38.23
C LYS A 83 -62.25 68.34 -37.52
N THR A 84 -62.71 67.27 -38.18
CA THR A 84 -62.48 65.88 -37.70
C THR A 84 -61.01 65.69 -37.30
N GLY A 85 -60.75 65.11 -36.13
CA GLY A 85 -59.39 64.94 -35.59
C GLY A 85 -58.81 66.18 -34.88
N THR A 86 -59.62 67.21 -34.59
CA THR A 86 -59.18 68.34 -33.75
C THR A 86 -58.96 67.86 -32.32
N LEU A 87 -57.77 68.12 -31.77
CA LEU A 87 -57.36 67.67 -30.44
C LEU A 87 -57.44 68.79 -29.39
N VAL A 88 -57.68 68.41 -28.14
CA VAL A 88 -57.58 69.30 -26.96
C VAL A 88 -57.15 68.50 -25.74
N PHE A 89 -56.23 69.04 -24.94
CA PHE A 89 -55.79 68.40 -23.69
C PHE A 89 -56.56 68.97 -22.49
N VAL A 90 -56.97 68.10 -21.57
CA VAL A 90 -57.71 68.44 -20.36
C VAL A 90 -56.83 68.13 -19.14
N THR A 91 -56.55 69.14 -18.33
CA THR A 91 -55.52 69.06 -17.28
C THR A 91 -56.01 68.53 -15.92
N GLY A 92 -57.31 68.36 -15.73
CA GLY A 92 -57.90 68.00 -14.44
C GLY A 92 -59.30 67.39 -14.57
N GLY A 93 -59.79 66.89 -13.43
CA GLY A 93 -60.99 66.05 -13.34
C GLY A 93 -60.63 64.56 -13.28
N PRO A 94 -61.09 63.78 -12.28
CA PRO A 94 -60.79 62.34 -12.17
C PRO A 94 -61.30 61.50 -13.36
N SER A 95 -62.32 61.98 -14.08
CA SER A 95 -62.96 61.29 -15.20
C SER A 95 -62.67 61.97 -16.55
N GLY A 96 -62.44 63.30 -16.53
CA GLY A 96 -62.32 64.14 -17.72
C GLY A 96 -60.89 64.44 -18.18
N ALA A 97 -59.86 64.20 -17.36
CA ALA A 97 -58.47 64.50 -17.72
C ALA A 97 -57.95 63.68 -18.92
N GLY A 98 -56.94 64.21 -19.61
CA GLY A 98 -56.25 63.55 -20.73
C GLY A 98 -56.48 64.24 -22.09
N LEU A 99 -56.07 63.57 -23.17
CA LEU A 99 -56.20 64.08 -24.54
C LEU A 99 -57.54 63.66 -25.14
N TRP A 100 -58.30 64.63 -25.65
CA TRP A 100 -59.58 64.43 -26.32
C TRP A 100 -59.49 64.80 -27.80
N GLU A 101 -60.26 64.09 -28.62
CA GLU A 101 -60.28 64.18 -30.08
C GLU A 101 -61.72 64.38 -30.57
N LEU A 102 -61.91 65.33 -31.48
CA LEU A 102 -63.19 65.61 -32.13
C LEU A 102 -63.46 64.56 -33.21
N THR A 103 -64.47 63.70 -32.97
CA THR A 103 -64.79 62.54 -33.82
C THR A 103 -65.95 62.75 -34.79
N THR A 104 -66.69 63.87 -34.68
CA THR A 104 -67.67 64.27 -35.71
C THR A 104 -67.00 64.43 -37.07
N ALA A 105 -67.57 63.79 -38.10
CA ALA A 105 -67.11 63.88 -39.47
C ALA A 105 -67.38 65.26 -40.11
N ASP A 106 -66.47 65.69 -40.98
CA ASP A 106 -66.62 66.91 -41.80
C ASP A 106 -67.78 66.78 -42.81
N PRO A 107 -68.47 67.87 -43.18
CA PRO A 107 -68.21 69.26 -42.77
C PRO A 107 -68.90 69.65 -41.46
N ILE A 108 -68.11 70.13 -40.49
CA ILE A 108 -68.61 70.64 -39.21
C ILE A 108 -68.93 72.13 -39.33
N SER A 109 -70.12 72.56 -38.89
CA SER A 109 -70.46 73.97 -38.68
C SER A 109 -70.75 74.23 -37.21
N VAL A 110 -69.97 75.13 -36.61
CA VAL A 110 -70.06 75.44 -35.17
C VAL A 110 -71.41 76.08 -34.86
N GLY A 111 -72.13 75.52 -33.89
CA GLY A 111 -73.47 75.97 -33.50
C GLY A 111 -74.64 75.35 -34.28
N THR A 112 -74.38 74.45 -35.25
CA THR A 112 -75.45 73.70 -35.95
C THR A 112 -75.15 72.20 -36.10
N THR A 113 -73.91 71.81 -36.41
CA THR A 113 -73.50 70.40 -36.42
C THR A 113 -73.32 69.90 -34.98
N SER A 114 -73.79 68.69 -34.68
CA SER A 114 -73.54 68.03 -33.40
C SER A 114 -72.06 67.65 -33.24
N ILE A 115 -71.40 68.14 -32.20
CA ILE A 115 -69.97 67.96 -31.95
C ILE A 115 -69.77 66.88 -30.89
N THR A 116 -69.05 65.82 -31.26
CA THR A 116 -68.71 64.68 -30.40
C THR A 116 -67.21 64.65 -30.16
N PHE A 117 -66.81 64.40 -28.91
CA PHE A 117 -65.43 64.14 -28.52
C PHE A 117 -65.27 62.72 -27.96
N ALA A 118 -64.16 62.08 -28.26
CA ALA A 118 -63.69 60.84 -27.63
C ALA A 118 -62.32 61.06 -26.98
N GLN A 119 -62.00 60.29 -25.94
CA GLN A 119 -60.65 60.30 -25.36
C GLN A 119 -59.70 59.55 -26.30
N SER A 120 -58.52 60.09 -26.60
CA SER A 120 -57.58 59.49 -27.55
C SER A 120 -56.69 58.47 -26.84
N VAL A 121 -57.04 57.19 -26.95
CA VAL A 121 -56.48 56.08 -26.14
C VAL A 121 -55.29 55.35 -26.81
N LEU A 122 -54.60 56.01 -27.75
CA LEU A 122 -53.76 55.37 -28.78
C LEU A 122 -52.58 54.52 -28.25
N LEU A 123 -52.16 54.73 -26.99
CA LEU A 123 -50.97 54.08 -26.42
C LEU A 123 -51.26 52.84 -25.56
N ALA A 124 -52.45 52.73 -24.94
CA ALA A 124 -52.72 51.67 -23.96
C ALA A 124 -53.18 50.35 -24.62
N SER A 125 -53.95 50.42 -25.72
CA SER A 125 -54.55 49.25 -26.37
C SER A 125 -53.57 48.42 -27.22
N GLN A 126 -52.42 49.00 -27.57
CA GLN A 126 -51.39 48.40 -28.42
C GLN A 126 -50.35 47.57 -27.64
N LEU A 127 -50.32 47.71 -26.32
CA LEU A 127 -49.42 46.95 -25.46
C LEU A 127 -50.07 45.64 -24.97
N ILE A 128 -49.24 44.64 -24.70
CA ILE A 128 -49.66 43.36 -24.16
C ILE A 128 -48.62 42.81 -23.17
N ASP A 129 -49.10 41.96 -22.26
CA ASP A 129 -48.29 41.14 -21.39
C ASP A 129 -48.12 39.75 -22.03
N GLU A 130 -46.87 39.33 -22.20
CA GLU A 130 -46.44 38.09 -22.85
C GLU A 130 -45.32 37.43 -22.03
N ASP A 131 -45.34 37.54 -20.69
CA ASP A 131 -44.40 36.89 -19.76
C ASP A 131 -44.15 35.40 -20.10
N ASP A 132 -45.15 34.70 -20.67
CA ASP A 132 -45.10 33.31 -21.12
C ASP A 132 -45.15 33.11 -22.66
N MET A 133 -45.30 34.19 -23.44
CA MET A 133 -45.57 34.19 -24.90
C MET A 133 -46.82 33.39 -25.32
N ALA A 134 -47.86 33.30 -24.49
CA ALA A 134 -49.09 32.60 -24.83
C ALA A 134 -49.89 33.25 -25.97
N SER A 135 -49.75 34.57 -26.19
CA SER A 135 -50.43 35.29 -27.26
C SER A 135 -49.46 35.51 -28.44
N ASN A 136 -49.64 34.72 -29.51
CA ASN A 136 -48.92 34.91 -30.77
C ASN A 136 -49.51 36.09 -31.58
N SER A 137 -49.51 37.29 -30.99
CA SER A 137 -50.17 38.47 -31.54
C SER A 137 -49.33 39.15 -32.62
N ALA A 138 -49.81 39.12 -33.86
CA ALA A 138 -49.23 39.88 -34.97
C ALA A 138 -49.61 41.38 -34.98
N THR A 139 -50.33 41.88 -33.97
CA THR A 139 -50.92 43.23 -33.95
C THR A 139 -50.71 44.01 -32.65
N LYS A 140 -49.90 43.50 -31.72
CA LYS A 140 -49.55 44.16 -30.46
C LYS A 140 -48.05 44.08 -30.18
N VAL A 141 -47.57 44.91 -29.26
CA VAL A 141 -46.16 44.97 -28.85
C VAL A 141 -46.05 44.60 -27.36
N PRO A 142 -45.20 43.62 -26.97
CA PRO A 142 -45.01 43.29 -25.58
C PRO A 142 -44.34 44.42 -24.80
N THR A 143 -44.64 44.55 -23.51
CA THR A 143 -43.99 45.57 -22.65
C THR A 143 -42.51 45.24 -22.42
N GLN A 144 -41.68 46.25 -22.07
CA GLN A 144 -40.28 46.00 -21.69
C GLN A 144 -40.18 45.04 -20.49
N GLN A 145 -41.11 45.13 -19.53
CA GLN A 145 -41.18 44.21 -18.40
C GLN A 145 -41.38 42.77 -18.86
N SER A 146 -42.33 42.54 -19.78
CA SER A 146 -42.63 41.21 -20.31
C SER A 146 -41.50 40.63 -21.16
N VAL A 147 -40.90 41.44 -22.05
CA VAL A 147 -39.70 41.02 -22.80
C VAL A 147 -38.56 40.67 -21.85
N LYS A 148 -38.40 41.42 -20.74
CA LYS A 148 -37.38 41.10 -19.73
C LYS A 148 -37.68 39.79 -19.00
N ALA A 149 -38.93 39.58 -18.53
CA ALA A 149 -39.33 38.36 -17.84
C ALA A 149 -39.10 37.12 -18.73
N TYR A 150 -39.50 37.20 -20.00
CA TYR A 150 -39.26 36.13 -20.97
C TYR A 150 -37.76 35.88 -21.25
N VAL A 151 -36.95 36.93 -21.39
CA VAL A 151 -35.50 36.79 -21.64
C VAL A 151 -34.75 36.24 -20.42
N ASP A 152 -35.09 36.70 -19.21
CA ASP A 152 -34.58 36.15 -17.95
C ASP A 152 -34.97 34.66 -17.78
N TYR A 153 -36.15 34.26 -18.28
CA TYR A 153 -36.61 32.88 -18.31
C TYR A 153 -35.91 32.01 -19.38
N LYS A 154 -35.31 32.60 -20.43
CA LYS A 154 -34.73 31.87 -21.57
C LYS A 154 -33.21 31.90 -21.70
N THR A 155 -32.47 32.78 -21.01
CA THR A 155 -31.00 32.86 -21.17
C THR A 155 -30.24 32.90 -19.83
N PRO A 156 -29.26 32.00 -19.56
CA PRO A 156 -28.86 30.77 -20.26
C PRO A 156 -29.01 29.48 -19.42
N LYS A 157 -29.61 28.44 -20.02
CA LYS A 157 -29.36 27.03 -19.65
C LYS A 157 -29.23 26.19 -20.91
N MET A 158 -28.14 25.43 -21.01
CA MET A 158 -27.98 24.34 -21.99
C MET A 158 -28.83 23.13 -21.54
N PRO A 159 -29.08 22.13 -22.40
CA PRO A 159 -30.41 21.58 -22.67
C PRO A 159 -30.98 20.69 -21.55
N THR A 160 -32.30 20.46 -21.60
CA THR A 160 -33.08 19.43 -20.87
C THR A 160 -32.50 19.00 -19.51
N GLY A 161 -32.26 20.00 -18.66
CA GLY A 161 -31.70 19.83 -17.32
C GLY A 161 -31.93 21.07 -16.48
N ILE A 162 -32.74 20.97 -15.43
CA ILE A 162 -33.04 22.12 -14.56
C ILE A 162 -31.85 22.38 -13.64
N VAL A 163 -30.92 23.22 -14.09
CA VAL A 163 -29.84 23.74 -13.23
C VAL A 163 -30.47 24.55 -12.09
N LEU A 164 -30.30 24.09 -10.85
CA LEU A 164 -30.76 24.82 -9.67
C LEU A 164 -29.70 25.85 -9.25
N ASN A 165 -29.67 27.01 -9.92
CA ASN A 165 -28.71 28.08 -9.64
C ASN A 165 -28.98 28.76 -8.28
N ASN A 166 -28.42 28.21 -7.21
CA ASN A 166 -28.29 28.88 -5.91
C ASN A 166 -26.99 28.45 -5.21
N SER A 167 -26.10 29.41 -4.97
CA SER A 167 -24.81 29.19 -4.31
C SER A 167 -24.96 29.13 -2.79
N ASN A 168 -24.52 28.02 -2.18
CA ASN A 168 -24.36 27.85 -0.72
C ASN A 168 -25.65 27.98 0.14
N SER A 169 -26.85 27.87 -0.41
CA SER A 169 -28.07 27.84 0.40
C SER A 169 -28.29 26.47 1.08
N THR A 170 -28.58 26.49 2.39
CA THR A 170 -29.13 25.32 3.09
C THR A 170 -30.48 24.94 2.50
N VAL A 171 -30.52 23.85 1.74
CA VAL A 171 -31.73 23.38 1.06
C VAL A 171 -32.77 22.93 2.09
N ALA A 172 -33.81 23.75 2.27
CA ALA A 172 -35.00 23.40 3.02
C ALA A 172 -35.72 22.20 2.36
N ALA A 173 -36.62 21.55 3.12
CA ALA A 173 -37.28 20.30 2.73
C ALA A 173 -37.99 20.32 1.35
N ALA A 174 -38.34 21.50 0.84
CA ALA A 174 -38.92 21.68 -0.49
C ALA A 174 -37.98 21.32 -1.64
N ASN A 175 -36.73 21.82 -1.67
CA ASN A 175 -35.94 21.72 -2.91
C ASN A 175 -35.40 20.31 -3.15
N ARG A 176 -35.24 19.47 -2.11
CA ARG A 176 -34.98 18.03 -2.31
C ARG A 176 -36.15 17.33 -3.01
N ALA A 177 -37.39 17.73 -2.70
CA ALA A 177 -38.60 17.23 -3.34
C ALA A 177 -38.74 17.81 -4.76
N ALA A 178 -38.22 19.01 -5.02
CA ALA A 178 -38.12 19.54 -6.39
C ALA A 178 -37.11 18.75 -7.24
N ILE A 179 -35.92 18.40 -6.73
CA ILE A 179 -34.97 17.54 -7.46
C ILE A 179 -35.59 16.16 -7.70
N GLN A 180 -36.25 15.58 -6.68
CA GLN A 180 -36.98 14.31 -6.84
C GLN A 180 -38.08 14.40 -7.89
N ALA A 181 -38.95 15.42 -7.84
CA ALA A 181 -40.04 15.58 -8.79
C ALA A 181 -39.57 15.80 -10.24
N VAL A 182 -38.38 16.39 -10.43
CA VAL A 182 -37.73 16.42 -11.75
C VAL A 182 -37.25 15.02 -12.16
N LEU A 183 -36.60 14.28 -11.26
CA LEU A 183 -36.20 12.87 -11.46
C LEU A 183 -37.39 11.88 -11.51
N ASP A 184 -38.60 12.31 -11.19
CA ASP A 184 -39.82 11.52 -11.41
C ASP A 184 -40.49 11.89 -12.76
N ALA A 185 -40.09 13.00 -13.39
CA ALA A 185 -40.73 13.57 -14.58
C ALA A 185 -39.86 13.63 -15.85
N THR A 186 -38.53 13.53 -15.76
CA THR A 186 -37.63 13.52 -16.93
C THR A 186 -37.48 12.13 -17.56
N GLY A 187 -37.09 12.08 -18.83
CA GLY A 187 -36.98 10.85 -19.60
C GLY A 187 -35.66 10.08 -19.35
N PRO A 188 -35.56 8.83 -19.86
CA PRO A 188 -34.30 8.10 -19.86
C PRO A 188 -33.22 8.86 -20.63
N GLY A 189 -32.06 9.06 -20.02
CA GLY A 189 -30.93 9.80 -20.57
C GLY A 189 -30.91 11.32 -20.30
N ASP A 190 -31.96 11.91 -19.75
CA ASP A 190 -31.96 13.34 -19.38
C ASP A 190 -30.97 13.63 -18.23
N VAL A 191 -30.38 14.83 -18.23
CA VAL A 191 -29.29 15.21 -17.32
C VAL A 191 -29.75 16.27 -16.30
N VAL A 192 -29.93 15.86 -15.04
CA VAL A 192 -30.21 16.77 -13.93
C VAL A 192 -28.90 17.35 -13.39
N MET A 193 -28.65 18.61 -13.73
CA MET A 193 -27.48 19.37 -13.26
C MET A 193 -27.70 19.94 -11.86
N LEU A 194 -26.83 19.58 -10.92
CA LEU A 194 -26.82 20.12 -9.56
C LEU A 194 -26.35 21.59 -9.53
N PRO A 195 -26.63 22.36 -8.45
CA PRO A 195 -26.05 23.69 -8.23
C PRO A 195 -24.52 23.65 -8.23
N ASN A 196 -23.87 24.77 -8.50
CA ASN A 196 -22.45 24.97 -8.16
C ASN A 196 -22.30 25.27 -6.66
N GLY A 197 -22.66 24.29 -5.82
CA GLY A 197 -22.68 24.42 -4.37
C GLY A 197 -23.22 23.17 -3.66
N PRO A 198 -22.93 23.00 -2.35
CA PRO A 198 -23.38 21.85 -1.58
C PRO A 198 -24.90 21.84 -1.37
N ILE A 199 -25.54 20.68 -1.54
CA ILE A 199 -26.96 20.45 -1.21
C ILE A 199 -27.03 19.68 0.12
N TYR A 200 -27.86 20.18 1.03
CA TYR A 200 -28.19 19.47 2.27
C TYR A 200 -29.47 18.64 2.08
N ILE A 201 -29.41 17.35 2.39
CA ILE A 201 -30.51 16.40 2.30
C ILE A 201 -30.92 16.00 3.73
N GLY A 202 -32.23 15.92 3.98
CA GLY A 202 -32.80 15.67 5.31
C GLY A 202 -32.87 14.19 5.68
N THR A 203 -33.86 13.81 6.50
CA THR A 203 -34.14 12.42 6.93
C THR A 203 -34.72 11.53 5.83
N SER A 204 -34.68 11.95 4.57
CA SER A 204 -35.20 11.21 3.41
C SER A 204 -34.29 11.50 2.23
N GLY A 205 -33.82 10.44 1.57
CA GLY A 205 -32.85 10.51 0.48
C GLY A 205 -33.37 11.08 -0.82
N LEU A 206 -32.45 11.18 -1.78
CA LEU A 206 -32.73 11.46 -3.18
C LEU A 206 -32.71 10.16 -4.00
N ASN A 207 -33.73 9.93 -4.81
CA ASN A 207 -33.81 8.76 -5.68
C ASN A 207 -33.62 9.17 -7.15
N VAL A 208 -32.79 8.45 -7.89
CA VAL A 208 -32.51 8.67 -9.32
C VAL A 208 -33.01 7.45 -10.08
N PHE A 209 -34.08 7.63 -10.83
CA PHE A 209 -34.89 6.56 -11.44
C PHE A 209 -34.92 6.69 -12.97
N ASN A 210 -35.71 5.84 -13.64
CA ASN A 210 -36.05 5.88 -15.06
C ASN A 210 -34.88 5.96 -16.08
N GLY A 211 -33.64 5.71 -15.69
CA GLY A 211 -32.45 5.81 -16.55
C GLY A 211 -31.93 7.23 -16.75
N GLN A 212 -32.18 8.14 -15.80
CA GLN A 212 -31.70 9.52 -15.83
C GLN A 212 -30.25 9.65 -15.35
N MET A 213 -29.60 10.76 -15.71
CA MET A 213 -28.27 11.12 -15.23
C MET A 213 -28.36 12.26 -14.21
N LEU A 214 -27.86 12.05 -12.98
CA LEU A 214 -27.67 13.12 -12.00
C LEU A 214 -26.21 13.54 -11.98
N SER A 215 -25.89 14.81 -12.23
CA SER A 215 -24.50 15.25 -12.31
C SER A 215 -24.19 16.60 -11.68
N GLY A 216 -23.06 16.68 -10.98
CA GLY A 216 -22.43 17.93 -10.57
C GLY A 216 -21.67 18.62 -11.71
N PHE A 217 -21.32 19.88 -11.50
CA PHE A 217 -20.29 20.54 -12.30
C PHE A 217 -18.94 19.82 -12.13
N ALA A 218 -18.11 19.77 -13.17
CA ALA A 218 -16.78 19.16 -13.06
C ALA A 218 -15.91 19.99 -12.10
N PRO A 219 -15.27 19.37 -11.08
CA PRO A 219 -14.40 20.09 -10.15
C PRO A 219 -13.13 20.60 -10.87
N SER A 220 -12.61 21.74 -10.43
CA SER A 220 -11.40 22.36 -11.00
C SER A 220 -10.12 21.69 -10.47
N GLY A 221 -9.83 20.49 -10.99
CA GLY A 221 -8.63 19.71 -10.70
C GLY A 221 -8.83 18.64 -9.62
N ASP A 222 -8.00 17.59 -9.67
CA ASP A 222 -8.16 16.33 -8.92
C ASP A 222 -7.80 16.41 -7.42
N ILE A 223 -8.09 17.52 -6.74
CA ILE A 223 -7.76 17.73 -5.31
C ILE A 223 -8.82 17.06 -4.41
N PHE A 224 -9.04 15.76 -4.62
CA PHE A 224 -9.90 14.88 -3.81
C PHE A 224 -9.29 14.55 -2.43
N GLY A 225 -8.88 15.58 -1.68
CA GLY A 225 -8.32 15.47 -0.33
C GLY A 225 -8.53 16.71 0.56
N ALA A 226 -8.96 17.84 0.00
CA ALA A 226 -9.28 19.04 0.78
C ALA A 226 -10.61 18.89 1.54
N ALA A 227 -10.83 19.75 2.55
CA ALA A 227 -12.12 19.87 3.20
C ALA A 227 -13.17 20.43 2.23
N VAL A 228 -14.35 19.78 2.17
CA VAL A 228 -15.58 20.13 1.41
C VAL A 228 -15.35 21.10 0.24
N VAL A 229 -15.06 20.56 -0.94
CA VAL A 229 -14.96 21.36 -2.18
C VAL A 229 -16.33 22.02 -2.44
N PRO A 230 -16.44 23.36 -2.44
CA PRO A 230 -17.70 24.02 -2.77
C PRO A 230 -17.99 23.82 -4.25
N GLY A 231 -19.08 23.10 -4.58
CA GLY A 231 -19.50 22.92 -5.96
C GLY A 231 -20.30 21.65 -6.26
N THR A 232 -20.02 20.53 -5.58
CA THR A 232 -20.42 19.19 -6.07
C THR A 232 -20.93 18.23 -4.99
N ALA A 233 -21.16 18.70 -3.75
CA ALA A 233 -21.34 17.84 -2.59
C ALA A 233 -22.80 17.70 -2.12
N LEU A 234 -23.27 16.46 -1.95
CA LEU A 234 -24.49 16.13 -1.20
C LEU A 234 -24.13 15.83 0.25
N LEU A 235 -24.70 16.58 1.18
CA LEU A 235 -24.45 16.49 2.63
C LEU A 235 -25.71 16.02 3.35
N TRP A 236 -25.55 15.22 4.40
CA TRP A 236 -26.67 14.77 5.25
C TRP A 236 -26.90 15.71 6.44
N ALA A 237 -28.17 16.05 6.68
CA ALA A 237 -28.62 16.95 7.74
C ALA A 237 -29.67 16.30 8.70
N GLY A 238 -29.91 15.00 8.58
CA GLY A 238 -30.85 14.26 9.43
C GLY A 238 -30.20 13.57 10.65
N ALA A 239 -31.03 13.09 11.58
CA ALA A 239 -30.60 12.32 12.75
C ALA A 239 -31.24 10.91 12.85
N ALA A 240 -31.95 10.47 11.80
CA ALA A 240 -32.72 9.22 11.78
C ALA A 240 -32.03 8.13 10.96
N ALA A 241 -32.23 6.86 11.34
CA ALA A 241 -31.62 5.71 10.67
C ALA A 241 -32.49 5.20 9.50
N GLN A 242 -31.84 4.80 8.40
CA GLN A 242 -32.42 4.11 7.23
C GLN A 242 -33.56 4.89 6.54
N PRO A 243 -33.23 5.83 5.64
CA PRO A 243 -32.97 5.40 4.26
C PRO A 243 -31.58 5.79 3.75
N TRP A 244 -31.30 5.51 2.48
CA TRP A 244 -30.07 5.94 1.79
C TRP A 244 -30.07 7.45 1.55
N LEU A 245 -28.89 8.09 1.53
CA LEU A 245 -28.76 9.50 1.13
C LEU A 245 -29.00 9.68 -0.38
N VAL A 246 -28.44 8.77 -1.20
CA VAL A 246 -28.75 8.62 -2.62
C VAL A 246 -29.12 7.17 -2.93
N ALA A 247 -30.20 6.96 -3.69
CA ALA A 247 -30.60 5.67 -4.24
C ALA A 247 -30.76 5.76 -5.77
N PHE A 248 -29.80 5.21 -6.51
CA PHE A 248 -29.91 5.04 -7.95
C PHE A 248 -30.51 3.67 -8.30
N GLY A 249 -31.31 3.61 -9.36
CA GLY A 249 -31.72 2.35 -9.98
C GLY A 249 -33.19 2.01 -9.76
N ALA A 250 -33.53 0.76 -9.47
CA ALA A 250 -34.92 0.38 -9.22
C ALA A 250 -35.45 0.86 -7.85
N ASN A 251 -36.73 1.21 -7.85
CA ASN A 251 -37.46 1.68 -6.68
C ASN A 251 -37.69 0.51 -5.69
N PRO A 252 -37.29 0.62 -4.41
CA PRO A 252 -37.50 -0.45 -3.43
C PRO A 252 -38.97 -0.66 -3.03
N ALA A 253 -39.89 0.25 -3.40
CA ALA A 253 -41.32 0.16 -3.08
C ALA A 253 -42.19 -0.46 -4.20
N SER A 254 -41.64 -0.70 -5.39
CA SER A 254 -42.35 -1.32 -6.52
C SER A 254 -42.25 -2.85 -6.51
N ALA A 255 -43.19 -3.52 -7.19
CA ALA A 255 -43.23 -4.98 -7.30
C ALA A 255 -41.96 -5.58 -7.95
N PRO A 256 -41.58 -6.83 -7.65
CA PRO A 256 -40.41 -7.49 -8.23
C PRO A 256 -40.56 -7.74 -9.75
N GLY A 257 -39.43 -7.80 -10.46
CA GLY A 257 -39.37 -8.40 -11.80
C GLY A 257 -39.23 -7.46 -13.01
N THR A 258 -38.44 -6.38 -12.93
CA THR A 258 -37.81 -5.76 -14.12
C THR A 258 -36.74 -4.74 -13.75
N LEU A 259 -35.78 -4.51 -14.66
CA LEU A 259 -34.88 -3.36 -14.63
C LEU A 259 -35.66 -2.07 -14.89
N GLN A 260 -35.74 -1.18 -13.90
CA GLN A 260 -36.45 0.09 -14.01
C GLN A 260 -35.56 1.26 -14.47
N THR A 261 -34.29 0.99 -14.73
CA THR A 261 -33.31 1.98 -15.17
C THR A 261 -32.44 1.38 -16.27
N PHE A 262 -32.46 2.02 -17.43
CA PHE A 262 -31.61 1.72 -18.57
C PHE A 262 -30.93 3.01 -19.03
N GLY A 263 -29.60 3.04 -19.05
CA GLY A 263 -28.84 4.27 -19.27
C GLY A 263 -28.82 5.18 -18.04
N GLY A 264 -28.44 6.44 -18.26
CA GLY A 264 -28.28 7.41 -17.19
C GLY A 264 -27.08 7.14 -16.30
N GLY A 265 -27.13 7.60 -15.05
CA GLY A 265 -26.03 7.43 -14.12
C GLY A 265 -25.91 8.49 -13.02
N LEU A 266 -24.75 8.50 -12.38
CA LEU A 266 -24.29 9.56 -11.47
C LEU A 266 -22.93 10.07 -11.97
N ALA A 267 -22.70 11.38 -12.00
CA ALA A 267 -21.39 11.94 -12.36
C ALA A 267 -20.95 13.17 -11.55
N ASN A 268 -19.63 13.35 -11.37
CA ASN A 268 -19.01 14.51 -10.70
C ASN A 268 -19.62 14.82 -9.31
N LEU A 269 -19.76 13.81 -8.46
CA LEU A 269 -20.57 13.89 -7.25
C LEU A 269 -19.78 13.50 -5.99
N GLN A 270 -19.67 14.43 -5.04
CA GLN A 270 -19.26 14.11 -3.68
C GLN A 270 -20.50 13.81 -2.82
N ILE A 271 -20.45 12.76 -2.01
CA ILE A 271 -21.48 12.40 -1.04
C ILE A 271 -20.79 12.38 0.32
N ASP A 272 -21.01 13.41 1.14
CA ASP A 272 -20.31 13.60 2.41
C ASP A 272 -21.20 13.21 3.59
N GLY A 273 -20.80 12.13 4.26
CA GLY A 273 -21.55 11.49 5.33
C GLY A 273 -21.35 12.09 6.71
N ALA A 274 -20.58 13.19 6.85
CA ALA A 274 -20.45 14.03 8.05
C ALA A 274 -20.28 13.30 9.40
N TYR A 275 -19.72 12.08 9.38
CA TYR A 275 -19.67 11.12 10.48
C TYR A 275 -21.03 10.72 11.11
N ASN A 276 -22.15 10.97 10.44
CA ASN A 276 -23.52 10.61 10.89
C ASN A 276 -24.30 9.71 9.91
N VAL A 277 -23.79 9.47 8.69
CA VAL A 277 -24.45 8.59 7.70
C VAL A 277 -23.93 7.15 7.75
N ASP A 278 -24.85 6.21 7.91
CA ASP A 278 -24.61 4.74 7.86
C ASP A 278 -24.71 4.16 6.43
N ARG A 279 -25.45 4.85 5.53
CA ARG A 279 -25.86 4.37 4.20
C ARG A 279 -25.91 5.50 3.16
N PRO A 280 -24.76 5.99 2.65
CA PRO A 280 -24.73 7.12 1.73
C PRO A 280 -25.20 6.78 0.30
N LEU A 281 -24.79 5.66 -0.30
CA LEU A 281 -25.14 5.35 -1.70
C LEU A 281 -25.63 3.91 -1.91
N ARG A 282 -26.83 3.78 -2.49
CA ARG A 282 -27.37 2.55 -3.10
C ARG A 282 -27.38 2.68 -4.62
N ILE A 283 -26.94 1.64 -5.30
CA ILE A 283 -27.14 1.40 -6.73
C ILE A 283 -27.82 0.03 -6.84
N ALA A 284 -28.94 -0.08 -7.56
CA ALA A 284 -29.76 -1.29 -7.56
C ALA A 284 -30.43 -1.62 -8.88
N ALA A 285 -30.39 -2.87 -9.34
CA ALA A 285 -31.16 -3.37 -10.49
C ALA A 285 -31.19 -2.41 -11.70
N CYS A 286 -30.00 -2.02 -12.17
CA CYS A 286 -29.81 -0.99 -13.19
C CYS A 286 -28.96 -1.49 -14.36
N GLY A 287 -29.32 -1.06 -15.58
CA GLY A 287 -28.71 -1.50 -16.82
C GLY A 287 -28.03 -0.36 -17.57
N HIS A 288 -26.83 -0.59 -18.12
CA HIS A 288 -26.16 0.36 -19.03
C HIS A 288 -25.90 1.77 -18.44
N ALA A 289 -25.91 1.92 -17.11
CA ALA A 289 -25.70 3.19 -16.43
C ALA A 289 -24.20 3.49 -16.21
N ARG A 290 -23.86 4.76 -16.04
CA ARG A 290 -22.48 5.22 -15.79
C ARG A 290 -22.31 5.85 -14.42
N PHE A 291 -21.17 5.60 -13.79
CA PHE A 291 -20.84 6.05 -12.45
C PHE A 291 -19.44 6.66 -12.48
N ASP A 292 -19.37 7.93 -12.87
CA ASP A 292 -18.13 8.60 -13.27
C ASP A 292 -17.73 9.70 -12.28
N ASN A 293 -16.51 9.67 -11.76
CA ASN A 293 -15.97 10.71 -10.86
C ASN A 293 -16.84 10.92 -9.60
N LEU A 294 -16.98 9.85 -8.81
CA LEU A 294 -17.86 9.80 -7.63
C LEU A 294 -17.06 9.59 -6.35
N LYS A 295 -17.45 10.25 -5.25
CA LYS A 295 -16.75 10.10 -3.98
C LYS A 295 -17.66 10.12 -2.75
N VAL A 296 -17.74 8.99 -2.04
CA VAL A 296 -18.33 8.91 -0.70
C VAL A 296 -17.26 9.24 0.35
N MET A 297 -17.44 10.33 1.10
CA MET A 297 -16.49 10.81 2.12
C MET A 297 -17.07 10.77 3.53
N ARG A 298 -16.27 10.35 4.51
CA ARG A 298 -16.55 10.48 5.95
C ARG A 298 -17.90 9.93 6.49
N PRO A 299 -18.52 8.86 5.97
CA PRO A 299 -19.69 8.27 6.63
C PRO A 299 -19.27 7.40 7.82
N THR A 300 -20.08 7.38 8.89
CA THR A 300 -19.90 6.44 10.02
C THR A 300 -20.77 5.21 9.79
N ILE A 301 -20.13 4.14 9.32
CA ILE A 301 -20.76 2.91 8.86
C ILE A 301 -20.81 1.88 10.00
N SER A 302 -22.01 1.50 10.42
CA SER A 302 -22.23 0.39 11.37
C SER A 302 -21.92 -0.98 10.75
N SER A 303 -21.92 -2.05 11.53
CA SER A 303 -21.65 -3.42 11.01
C SER A 303 -22.65 -3.87 9.94
N SER A 304 -23.91 -3.44 10.01
CA SER A 304 -24.90 -3.69 8.96
C SER A 304 -24.89 -2.61 7.86
N GLY A 305 -24.30 -1.45 8.12
CA GLY A 305 -24.09 -0.34 7.20
C GLY A 305 -23.18 -0.63 6.00
N LYS A 306 -23.28 0.23 4.98
CA LYS A 306 -22.66 0.05 3.65
C LYS A 306 -22.44 1.43 3.01
N ALA A 307 -21.20 1.80 2.69
CA ALA A 307 -20.89 3.12 2.12
C ALA A 307 -21.39 3.23 0.66
N ILE A 308 -20.89 2.36 -0.22
CA ILE A 308 -21.49 2.07 -1.52
C ILE A 308 -22.03 0.64 -1.51
N TRP A 309 -23.34 0.51 -1.64
CA TRP A 309 -24.02 -0.78 -1.81
C TRP A 309 -24.44 -0.95 -3.26
N LEU A 310 -24.07 -2.12 -3.80
CA LEU A 310 -24.41 -2.62 -5.11
C LEU A 310 -25.25 -3.88 -4.87
N GLY A 311 -26.41 -4.04 -5.49
CA GLY A 311 -27.21 -5.24 -5.26
C GLY A 311 -28.55 -5.26 -5.96
N ALA A 312 -29.25 -6.39 -5.85
CA ALA A 312 -30.53 -6.58 -6.51
C ALA A 312 -31.72 -5.97 -5.74
N ASN A 313 -32.77 -5.54 -6.45
CA ASN A 313 -33.83 -4.68 -5.86
C ASN A 313 -34.59 -5.35 -4.71
N THR A 314 -34.90 -6.64 -4.85
CA THR A 314 -35.61 -7.48 -3.88
C THR A 314 -34.99 -8.88 -3.87
N SER A 315 -35.24 -9.69 -2.83
CA SER A 315 -34.61 -10.99 -2.58
C SER A 315 -34.94 -12.13 -3.56
N VAL A 316 -35.40 -11.82 -4.77
CA VAL A 316 -35.69 -12.80 -5.84
C VAL A 316 -34.48 -12.95 -6.78
N SER A 317 -34.28 -14.15 -7.32
CA SER A 317 -33.32 -14.42 -8.38
C SER A 317 -33.84 -13.91 -9.74
N GLY A 318 -32.93 -13.59 -10.66
CA GLY A 318 -33.24 -13.12 -12.01
C GLY A 318 -32.33 -11.98 -12.44
N LEU A 319 -31.62 -12.14 -13.57
CA LEU A 319 -30.76 -11.14 -14.23
C LEU A 319 -31.44 -9.77 -14.48
N GLU A 320 -32.76 -9.72 -14.45
CA GLU A 320 -33.54 -8.47 -14.54
C GLU A 320 -33.66 -7.71 -13.22
N ASN A 321 -33.10 -8.25 -12.13
CA ASN A 321 -33.00 -7.59 -10.83
C ASN A 321 -31.55 -7.19 -10.50
N THR A 322 -30.55 -7.49 -11.34
CA THR A 322 -29.12 -7.28 -11.06
C THR A 322 -28.59 -5.98 -11.67
N ILE A 323 -27.39 -5.54 -11.27
CA ILE A 323 -26.70 -4.43 -11.93
C ILE A 323 -25.97 -4.99 -13.15
N ARG A 324 -26.25 -4.49 -14.37
CA ARG A 324 -25.63 -5.04 -15.59
C ARG A 324 -25.18 -4.04 -16.64
N HIS A 325 -24.10 -4.38 -17.35
CA HIS A 325 -23.46 -3.52 -18.38
C HIS A 325 -23.14 -2.09 -17.90
N CYS A 326 -22.92 -1.89 -16.59
CA CYS A 326 -22.64 -0.57 -16.03
C CYS A 326 -21.14 -0.30 -15.99
N ASP A 327 -20.76 0.95 -16.29
CA ASP A 327 -19.39 1.46 -16.16
C ASP A 327 -19.24 2.22 -14.83
N PHE A 328 -18.19 1.92 -14.06
CA PHE A 328 -17.78 2.66 -12.87
C PHE A 328 -16.35 3.20 -13.11
N ASN A 329 -16.15 4.52 -13.13
CA ASN A 329 -14.83 5.12 -13.39
C ASN A 329 -14.49 6.19 -12.34
N ASN A 330 -13.32 6.08 -11.72
CA ASN A 330 -12.88 7.00 -10.66
C ASN A 330 -13.93 7.12 -9.53
N VAL A 331 -14.37 5.99 -8.99
CA VAL A 331 -15.32 5.91 -7.87
C VAL A 331 -14.57 5.59 -6.59
N SER A 332 -14.74 6.40 -5.54
CA SER A 332 -14.09 6.18 -4.25
C SER A 332 -15.06 6.20 -3.08
N ALA A 333 -14.80 5.34 -2.08
CA ALA A 333 -15.63 5.19 -0.90
C ALA A 333 -14.81 5.09 0.37
N PHE A 334 -15.21 5.87 1.37
CA PHE A 334 -14.67 5.85 2.72
C PHE A 334 -15.65 5.15 3.67
N ALA A 335 -15.18 4.31 4.59
CA ALA A 335 -15.99 3.67 5.62
C ALA A 335 -15.34 3.81 7.01
N TYR A 336 -15.86 4.74 7.82
CA TYR A 336 -15.45 4.92 9.21
C TYR A 336 -16.30 4.01 10.10
N GLY A 337 -15.74 3.00 10.76
CA GLY A 337 -16.47 2.13 11.67
C GLY A 337 -16.34 0.65 11.34
N ALA A 338 -17.48 -0.06 11.31
CA ALA A 338 -17.56 -1.51 11.36
C ALA A 338 -18.12 -2.18 10.09
N GLY A 339 -18.67 -1.42 9.14
CA GLY A 339 -19.15 -1.92 7.86
C GLY A 339 -18.30 -1.49 6.66
N HIS A 340 -18.85 -1.66 5.47
CA HIS A 340 -18.06 -1.86 4.24
C HIS A 340 -17.98 -0.59 3.37
N ALA A 341 -16.87 -0.38 2.68
CA ALA A 341 -16.72 0.72 1.73
C ALA A 341 -17.43 0.42 0.39
N PHE A 342 -17.16 -0.71 -0.24
CA PHE A 342 -17.95 -1.27 -1.35
C PHE A 342 -18.50 -2.63 -0.96
N TYR A 343 -19.77 -2.89 -1.28
CA TYR A 343 -20.42 -4.16 -1.02
C TYR A 343 -21.39 -4.52 -2.14
N ASN A 344 -21.07 -5.58 -2.88
CA ASN A 344 -22.02 -6.27 -3.75
C ASN A 344 -22.78 -7.35 -2.96
N GLN A 345 -24.11 -7.29 -2.98
CA GLN A 345 -24.99 -8.28 -2.38
C GLN A 345 -25.48 -9.32 -3.41
N SER A 346 -25.07 -10.58 -3.21
CA SER A 346 -25.66 -11.76 -3.85
C SER A 346 -27.09 -12.02 -3.38
N ASN A 347 -27.97 -12.40 -4.31
CA ASN A 347 -29.32 -12.87 -4.05
C ASN A 347 -29.50 -14.35 -4.45
N GLY A 348 -28.46 -15.18 -4.25
CA GLY A 348 -28.52 -16.63 -4.45
C GLY A 348 -27.60 -17.11 -5.58
N THR A 349 -28.18 -17.68 -6.63
CA THR A 349 -27.45 -18.29 -7.76
C THR A 349 -27.11 -17.31 -8.89
N GLU A 350 -27.65 -16.08 -8.86
CA GLU A 350 -27.43 -15.07 -9.91
C GLU A 350 -26.78 -13.81 -9.33
N GLY A 351 -25.85 -13.23 -10.09
CA GLY A 351 -24.86 -12.29 -9.57
C GLY A 351 -25.35 -10.86 -9.41
N GLY A 352 -25.03 -10.21 -8.29
CA GLY A 352 -25.43 -8.82 -8.03
C GLY A 352 -24.79 -7.79 -8.98
N LEU A 353 -23.68 -8.15 -9.63
CA LEU A 353 -23.17 -7.49 -10.84
C LEU A 353 -22.97 -8.52 -11.97
N THR A 354 -23.33 -8.13 -13.20
CA THR A 354 -23.17 -8.92 -14.44
C THR A 354 -22.62 -8.03 -15.57
N PHE A 355 -21.63 -8.44 -16.35
CA PHE A 355 -21.07 -7.65 -17.48
C PHE A 355 -20.64 -6.20 -17.14
N CYS A 356 -20.35 -5.87 -15.88
CA CYS A 356 -19.99 -4.51 -15.46
C CYS A 356 -18.48 -4.27 -15.56
N THR A 357 -18.07 -3.02 -15.79
CA THR A 357 -16.65 -2.63 -15.77
C THR A 357 -16.36 -1.60 -14.70
N GLY A 358 -15.37 -1.84 -13.85
CA GLY A 358 -14.85 -0.88 -12.87
C GLY A 358 -13.40 -0.48 -13.16
N ARG A 359 -13.12 0.82 -13.20
CA ARG A 359 -11.78 1.39 -13.47
C ARG A 359 -11.42 2.43 -12.41
N ASN A 360 -10.24 2.28 -11.80
CA ASN A 360 -9.71 3.18 -10.77
C ASN A 360 -10.66 3.34 -9.57
N LEU A 361 -11.14 2.24 -8.98
CA LEU A 361 -11.99 2.30 -7.79
C LEU A 361 -11.14 2.30 -6.51
N ARG A 362 -11.46 3.14 -5.53
CA ARG A 362 -10.69 3.24 -4.26
C ARG A 362 -11.55 3.07 -3.01
N ALA A 363 -11.19 2.09 -2.17
CA ALA A 363 -11.85 1.80 -0.90
C ALA A 363 -10.94 2.12 0.31
N ASP A 364 -11.33 3.09 1.14
CA ASP A 364 -10.62 3.44 2.38
C ASP A 364 -11.49 3.05 3.58
N PHE A 365 -11.03 2.16 4.46
CA PHE A 365 -11.88 1.49 5.46
C PHE A 365 -11.18 1.24 6.81
N GLY A 366 -11.95 0.90 7.85
CA GLY A 366 -11.42 0.24 9.06
C GLY A 366 -11.06 1.14 10.25
N TYR A 367 -11.52 2.40 10.29
CA TYR A 367 -11.42 3.22 11.52
C TYR A 367 -12.42 2.72 12.59
N GLY A 368 -12.00 1.85 13.51
CA GLY A 368 -12.85 1.31 14.58
C GLY A 368 -12.54 -0.15 14.88
N THR A 369 -13.40 -0.84 15.64
CA THR A 369 -13.16 -2.23 16.11
C THR A 369 -13.84 -3.32 15.25
N GLY A 370 -14.41 -2.97 14.09
CA GLY A 370 -15.28 -3.86 13.32
C GLY A 370 -14.67 -4.51 12.07
N ALA A 371 -15.39 -5.48 11.51
CA ALA A 371 -14.92 -6.40 10.46
C ALA A 371 -15.18 -5.96 9.01
N GLY A 372 -15.61 -4.72 8.78
CA GLY A 372 -16.05 -4.21 7.48
C GLY A 372 -14.93 -4.13 6.42
N HIS A 373 -15.20 -4.69 5.23
CA HIS A 373 -14.22 -4.80 4.13
C HIS A 373 -14.14 -3.53 3.26
N GLY A 374 -13.00 -3.34 2.59
CA GLY A 374 -12.80 -2.35 1.53
C GLY A 374 -13.68 -2.65 0.32
N PHE A 375 -13.41 -3.77 -0.35
CA PHE A 375 -14.30 -4.34 -1.37
C PHE A 375 -14.84 -5.69 -0.91
N TYR A 376 -16.16 -5.83 -0.80
CA TYR A 376 -16.83 -7.13 -0.68
C TYR A 376 -17.58 -7.42 -1.97
N PHE A 377 -17.23 -8.51 -2.64
CA PHE A 377 -17.92 -8.96 -3.85
C PHE A 377 -18.45 -10.39 -3.67
N SER A 378 -19.75 -10.59 -3.92
CA SER A 378 -20.41 -11.90 -3.79
C SER A 378 -21.30 -12.16 -5.00
N SER A 379 -21.13 -13.31 -5.65
CA SER A 379 -21.75 -13.65 -6.94
C SER A 379 -21.61 -12.51 -7.97
N MET A 380 -20.55 -12.54 -8.78
CA MET A 380 -20.36 -11.68 -9.94
C MET A 380 -20.15 -12.55 -11.18
N ASP A 381 -20.54 -12.02 -12.33
CA ASP A 381 -20.50 -12.74 -13.60
C ASP A 381 -20.02 -11.82 -14.74
N ASP A 382 -19.05 -12.26 -15.54
CA ASP A 382 -18.40 -11.51 -16.64
C ASP A 382 -18.03 -10.03 -16.34
N CYS A 383 -17.64 -9.72 -15.10
CA CYS A 383 -17.29 -8.36 -14.66
C CYS A 383 -15.78 -8.09 -14.73
N THR A 384 -15.39 -6.94 -15.30
CA THR A 384 -13.99 -6.52 -15.45
C THR A 384 -13.61 -5.44 -14.44
N PHE A 385 -12.50 -5.60 -13.72
CA PHE A 385 -12.01 -4.62 -12.75
C PHE A 385 -10.51 -4.31 -12.91
N THR A 386 -10.18 -3.03 -13.06
CA THR A 386 -8.80 -2.53 -13.19
C THR A 386 -8.54 -1.33 -12.27
N GLY A 387 -7.30 -1.20 -11.77
CA GLY A 387 -6.91 -0.10 -10.89
C GLY A 387 -7.63 -0.07 -9.53
N LEU A 388 -8.17 -1.21 -9.05
CA LEU A 388 -8.71 -1.32 -7.69
C LEU A 388 -7.60 -1.04 -6.67
N THR A 389 -7.90 -0.14 -5.74
CA THR A 389 -7.01 0.28 -4.63
C THR A 389 -7.77 0.17 -3.31
N ALA A 390 -7.24 -0.58 -2.35
CA ALA A 390 -7.83 -0.69 -1.01
C ALA A 390 -6.82 -0.23 0.05
N SER A 391 -7.24 0.64 0.98
CA SER A 391 -6.41 1.10 2.11
C SER A 391 -7.13 0.95 3.45
N ARG A 392 -6.43 0.37 4.43
CA ARG A 392 -6.93 0.12 5.78
C ARG A 392 -6.37 1.14 6.76
N ALA A 393 -7.26 1.80 7.50
CA ALA A 393 -6.92 2.64 8.63
C ALA A 393 -6.70 1.81 9.91
N ALA A 394 -6.05 2.40 10.92
CA ALA A 394 -5.75 1.71 12.17
C ALA A 394 -7.03 1.34 12.95
N GLY A 395 -7.18 0.04 13.26
CA GLY A 395 -8.21 -0.48 14.16
C GLY A 395 -8.91 -1.75 13.66
N GLY A 396 -9.58 -1.67 12.51
CA GLY A 396 -10.62 -2.63 12.12
C GLY A 396 -10.10 -4.02 11.72
N THR A 397 -10.92 -5.05 11.91
CA THR A 397 -10.59 -6.46 11.57
C THR A 397 -10.98 -6.86 10.14
N GLY A 398 -11.57 -5.94 9.36
CA GLY A 398 -11.95 -6.14 7.97
C GLY A 398 -10.77 -6.21 6.98
N GLN A 399 -11.07 -6.51 5.73
CA GLN A 399 -10.07 -6.87 4.69
C GLN A 399 -10.16 -5.96 3.46
N GLY A 400 -9.03 -5.75 2.76
CA GLY A 400 -8.99 -4.90 1.56
C GLY A 400 -9.89 -5.39 0.41
N LEU A 401 -9.90 -6.71 0.19
CA LEU A 401 -10.78 -7.41 -0.76
C LEU A 401 -11.33 -8.68 -0.09
N TYR A 402 -12.61 -8.96 -0.30
CA TYR A 402 -13.28 -10.19 0.08
C TYR A 402 -14.13 -10.69 -1.11
N LEU A 403 -13.95 -11.95 -1.49
CA LEU A 403 -14.70 -12.60 -2.58
C LEU A 403 -15.51 -13.76 -1.99
N ASN A 404 -16.84 -13.70 -2.11
CA ASN A 404 -17.75 -14.76 -1.64
C ASN A 404 -18.24 -15.62 -2.82
N GLY A 405 -17.85 -16.89 -2.82
CA GLY A 405 -18.09 -17.80 -3.92
C GLY A 405 -19.38 -18.59 -3.80
N ASN A 406 -20.34 -18.32 -4.68
CA ASN A 406 -21.36 -19.29 -5.08
C ASN A 406 -21.65 -19.07 -6.57
N GLY A 407 -21.02 -19.87 -7.44
CA GLY A 407 -21.14 -19.77 -8.91
C GLY A 407 -20.39 -18.60 -9.57
N ALA A 408 -19.14 -18.31 -9.18
CA ALA A 408 -18.36 -17.20 -9.76
C ALA A 408 -17.71 -17.55 -11.11
N SER A 409 -18.41 -17.26 -12.21
CA SER A 409 -17.85 -17.17 -13.56
C SER A 409 -17.30 -15.76 -13.87
N GLY A 410 -16.35 -15.64 -14.80
CA GLY A 410 -16.10 -14.39 -15.54
C GLY A 410 -15.50 -13.18 -14.82
N ILE A 411 -15.03 -13.25 -13.57
CA ILE A 411 -14.37 -12.10 -12.93
C ILE A 411 -12.98 -11.85 -13.55
N VAL A 412 -12.83 -10.80 -14.35
CA VAL A 412 -11.56 -10.39 -14.98
C VAL A 412 -10.93 -9.25 -14.18
N ALA A 413 -9.98 -9.57 -13.29
CA ALA A 413 -9.22 -8.59 -12.53
C ALA A 413 -7.80 -8.44 -13.11
N VAL A 414 -7.43 -7.24 -13.60
CA VAL A 414 -6.11 -6.98 -14.21
C VAL A 414 -5.52 -5.66 -13.69
N GLY A 415 -4.22 -5.67 -13.32
CA GLY A 415 -3.49 -4.46 -12.95
C GLY A 415 -3.94 -3.82 -11.62
N ASN A 416 -4.43 -4.62 -10.66
CA ASN A 416 -4.92 -4.13 -9.38
C ASN A 416 -3.84 -4.14 -8.30
N THR A 417 -3.95 -3.24 -7.31
CA THR A 417 -3.01 -3.12 -6.18
C THR A 417 -3.77 -3.14 -4.86
N PHE A 418 -3.75 -4.29 -4.17
CA PHE A 418 -4.45 -4.47 -2.90
C PHE A 418 -3.47 -4.43 -1.73
N HIS A 419 -3.72 -3.58 -0.74
CA HIS A 419 -2.98 -3.58 0.52
C HIS A 419 -3.84 -4.23 1.62
N MET A 420 -3.23 -5.02 2.52
CA MET A 420 -3.88 -5.69 3.65
C MET A 420 -5.05 -6.60 3.24
N VAL A 421 -4.71 -7.65 2.47
CA VAL A 421 -5.65 -8.71 2.11
C VAL A 421 -5.59 -9.82 3.17
N LYS A 422 -6.74 -10.23 3.69
CA LYS A 422 -6.90 -11.50 4.42
C LYS A 422 -7.95 -12.33 3.70
N LEU A 423 -7.70 -13.64 3.64
CA LEU A 423 -8.59 -14.64 3.07
C LEU A 423 -9.06 -15.55 4.22
N SER A 424 -10.36 -15.84 4.29
CA SER A 424 -10.94 -16.62 5.39
C SER A 424 -12.17 -17.38 4.93
N GLY A 425 -12.37 -18.60 5.45
CA GLY A 425 -13.52 -19.45 5.12
C GLY A 425 -13.27 -20.51 4.06
N GLY A 426 -12.05 -21.05 3.97
CA GLY A 426 -11.72 -22.25 3.17
C GLY A 426 -11.95 -22.13 1.66
N THR A 427 -12.21 -20.93 1.14
CA THR A 427 -12.57 -20.71 -0.26
C THR A 427 -11.29 -20.49 -1.09
N PRO A 428 -11.01 -21.31 -2.11
CA PRO A 428 -9.80 -21.17 -2.94
C PRO A 428 -9.74 -19.83 -3.68
N VAL A 429 -8.53 -19.30 -3.85
CA VAL A 429 -8.27 -18.25 -4.84
C VAL A 429 -8.17 -18.94 -6.20
N LEU A 430 -9.25 -18.90 -6.96
CA LEU A 430 -9.33 -19.47 -8.31
C LEU A 430 -8.63 -18.55 -9.32
N ALA A 431 -7.41 -18.93 -9.70
CA ALA A 431 -6.66 -18.28 -10.77
C ALA A 431 -6.84 -19.07 -12.08
N ASP A 432 -7.85 -18.70 -12.88
CA ASP A 432 -7.96 -19.20 -14.26
C ASP A 432 -6.95 -18.46 -15.16
N GLY A 433 -5.94 -19.19 -15.59
CA GLY A 433 -4.75 -18.74 -16.30
C GLY A 433 -4.94 -18.17 -17.70
N ARG A 434 -6.19 -17.97 -18.12
CA ARG A 434 -6.48 -17.25 -19.36
C ARG A 434 -6.17 -15.75 -19.25
N TYR A 435 -6.36 -15.11 -18.09
CA TYR A 435 -6.41 -13.63 -17.99
C TYR A 435 -5.78 -12.97 -16.73
N SER A 436 -4.97 -13.66 -15.92
CA SER A 436 -4.59 -13.19 -14.57
C SER A 436 -3.35 -12.29 -14.42
N ALA A 437 -2.81 -11.70 -15.49
CA ALA A 437 -1.52 -11.01 -15.47
C ALA A 437 -1.47 -9.74 -14.57
N ASN A 438 -0.35 -9.55 -13.88
CA ASN A 438 0.08 -8.30 -13.22
C ASN A 438 -0.85 -7.74 -12.12
N ASN A 439 -1.48 -8.58 -11.30
CA ASN A 439 -2.10 -8.13 -10.04
C ASN A 439 -1.10 -8.21 -8.88
N LYS A 440 -1.09 -7.22 -7.99
CA LYS A 440 -0.21 -7.18 -6.80
C LYS A 440 -1.01 -7.22 -5.50
N ILE A 441 -0.60 -8.12 -4.60
CA ILE A 441 -1.17 -8.28 -3.26
C ILE A 441 -0.08 -7.98 -2.23
N TYR A 442 -0.24 -6.89 -1.47
CA TYR A 442 0.69 -6.41 -0.47
C TYR A 442 0.18 -6.68 0.96
N GLY A 443 0.93 -7.45 1.74
CA GLY A 443 0.67 -7.71 3.16
C GLY A 443 -0.52 -8.65 3.41
N LEU A 444 -0.22 -9.93 3.56
CA LEU A 444 -1.16 -10.94 4.09
C LEU A 444 -1.11 -10.96 5.61
N SER A 445 -2.26 -11.03 6.30
CA SER A 445 -2.29 -11.16 7.76
C SER A 445 -3.40 -12.09 8.25
N GLY A 446 -3.11 -12.90 9.26
CA GLY A 446 -4.08 -13.85 9.84
C GLY A 446 -4.49 -14.98 8.90
N VAL A 447 -3.51 -15.77 8.47
CA VAL A 447 -3.67 -16.95 7.60
C VAL A 447 -3.85 -18.20 8.47
N ASP A 448 -5.10 -18.61 8.71
CA ASP A 448 -5.42 -19.81 9.52
C ASP A 448 -5.14 -21.12 8.75
N GLU A 449 -5.33 -21.10 7.42
CA GLU A 449 -4.76 -22.06 6.46
C GLU A 449 -4.22 -21.29 5.24
N VAL A 450 -3.13 -21.76 4.62
CA VAL A 450 -2.64 -21.17 3.37
C VAL A 450 -3.72 -21.34 2.31
N PRO A 451 -4.20 -20.26 1.65
CA PRO A 451 -5.24 -20.37 0.64
C PRO A 451 -4.73 -21.23 -0.52
N THR A 452 -5.46 -22.29 -0.85
CA THR A 452 -5.15 -23.12 -2.01
C THR A 452 -5.32 -22.27 -3.27
N VAL A 453 -4.21 -21.76 -3.82
CA VAL A 453 -4.19 -21.16 -5.15
C VAL A 453 -4.39 -22.30 -6.12
N LEU A 454 -5.63 -22.46 -6.58
CA LEU A 454 -5.97 -23.54 -7.50
C LEU A 454 -5.69 -23.05 -8.92
N GLU A 455 -4.42 -23.13 -9.31
CA GLU A 455 -3.97 -22.87 -10.68
C GLU A 455 -4.77 -23.74 -11.66
N GLN A 456 -5.60 -23.10 -12.49
CA GLN A 456 -6.17 -23.71 -13.68
C GLN A 456 -5.60 -22.99 -14.90
N ASN A 457 -5.37 -23.69 -16.00
CA ASN A 457 -4.89 -23.12 -17.27
C ASN A 457 -3.59 -22.29 -17.20
N GLY A 458 -2.79 -22.36 -16.13
CA GLY A 458 -1.43 -21.81 -16.06
C GLY A 458 -1.30 -20.34 -15.63
N GLY A 459 -2.19 -19.85 -14.75
CA GLY A 459 -2.19 -18.47 -14.27
C GLY A 459 -1.21 -18.23 -13.13
N TRP A 460 -0.48 -17.12 -13.18
CA TRP A 460 0.50 -16.71 -12.16
C TRP A 460 -0.09 -15.59 -11.28
N ILE A 461 0.27 -15.58 -9.98
CA ILE A 461 0.04 -14.47 -9.04
C ILE A 461 1.34 -14.25 -8.26
N ASP A 462 1.93 -13.07 -8.35
CA ASP A 462 3.05 -12.68 -7.48
C ASP A 462 2.53 -12.34 -6.07
N VAL A 463 2.87 -13.18 -5.09
CA VAL A 463 2.52 -12.99 -3.68
C VAL A 463 3.75 -12.49 -2.92
N GLU A 464 3.89 -11.17 -2.80
CA GLU A 464 4.99 -10.54 -2.06
C GLU A 464 4.71 -10.57 -0.54
N TYR A 465 5.17 -11.64 0.12
CA TYR A 465 4.91 -11.91 1.53
C TYR A 465 5.77 -11.04 2.47
N LEU A 466 5.38 -9.77 2.62
CA LEU A 466 5.94 -8.88 3.63
C LEU A 466 5.51 -9.35 5.04
N GLY A 467 6.49 -9.47 5.95
CA GLY A 467 6.30 -10.02 7.30
C GLY A 467 5.33 -9.23 8.17
N THR A 468 4.62 -9.92 9.06
CA THR A 468 3.52 -9.38 9.87
C THR A 468 3.98 -8.68 11.15
N ASP A 469 4.79 -7.62 11.03
CA ASP A 469 5.18 -6.79 12.17
C ASP A 469 4.11 -5.74 12.52
N TYR A 470 2.99 -6.19 13.12
CA TYR A 470 2.17 -5.34 14.00
C TYR A 470 1.20 -6.16 14.89
N GLY A 471 1.55 -6.36 16.17
CA GLY A 471 0.58 -6.70 17.24
C GLY A 471 0.66 -8.11 17.84
N ASP A 472 1.61 -8.31 18.75
CA ASP A 472 1.50 -9.11 20.00
C ASP A 472 0.70 -10.43 20.00
N THR A 473 1.34 -11.53 19.61
CA THR A 473 1.51 -12.74 20.46
C THR A 473 2.57 -13.68 19.84
N PRO A 474 3.69 -13.99 20.51
CA PRO A 474 4.69 -14.91 19.97
C PRO A 474 4.20 -16.37 20.03
N GLY A 475 3.78 -16.95 18.89
CA GLY A 475 3.12 -18.26 18.86
C GLY A 475 3.27 -19.05 17.55
N SER A 476 4.45 -19.63 17.32
CA SER A 476 4.73 -20.72 16.36
C SER A 476 4.15 -20.61 14.94
N VAL A 477 4.87 -19.91 14.04
CA VAL A 477 4.64 -20.01 12.59
C VAL A 477 5.51 -21.10 11.99
N THR A 478 5.07 -22.36 12.05
CA THR A 478 5.69 -23.45 11.27
C THR A 478 5.34 -23.27 9.79
N GLN A 479 6.29 -22.77 8.98
CA GLN A 479 6.15 -22.79 7.53
C GLN A 479 5.99 -24.23 7.05
N GLN A 480 4.94 -24.50 6.27
CA GLN A 480 4.75 -25.80 5.63
C GLN A 480 5.91 -26.06 4.65
N PRO A 481 6.67 -27.15 4.79
CA PRO A 481 7.89 -27.34 4.01
C PRO A 481 7.57 -27.65 2.55
N THR A 482 8.30 -27.03 1.62
CA THR A 482 8.07 -27.20 0.17
C THR A 482 8.46 -28.61 -0.26
N THR A 483 7.47 -29.43 -0.67
CA THR A 483 7.71 -30.83 -1.08
C THR A 483 7.61 -31.03 -2.58
N ILE A 484 8.69 -31.50 -3.24
CA ILE A 484 8.62 -32.00 -4.62
C ILE A 484 8.20 -33.48 -4.59
N ARG A 485 7.24 -33.83 -5.43
CA ARG A 485 6.64 -35.17 -5.50
C ARG A 485 6.69 -35.71 -6.93
N ALA A 486 6.98 -37.00 -7.08
CA ALA A 486 6.90 -37.70 -8.36
C ALA A 486 5.89 -38.85 -8.25
N LYS A 487 5.05 -38.99 -9.28
CA LYS A 487 4.03 -40.03 -9.36
C LYS A 487 4.57 -41.21 -10.17
N ASN A 488 4.60 -42.40 -9.59
CA ASN A 488 4.97 -43.61 -10.32
C ASN A 488 3.82 -43.99 -11.28
N ALA A 489 4.11 -43.99 -12.58
CA ALA A 489 3.11 -44.25 -13.63
C ALA A 489 2.55 -45.68 -13.61
N ALA A 490 3.28 -46.67 -13.07
CA ALA A 490 2.87 -48.08 -13.10
C ALA A 490 1.90 -48.46 -11.96
N ASN A 491 1.84 -47.70 -10.87
CA ASN A 491 1.01 -48.02 -9.70
C ASN A 491 0.36 -46.79 -9.02
N ASN A 492 0.42 -45.61 -9.65
CA ASN A 492 -0.07 -44.33 -9.15
C ASN A 492 0.50 -43.85 -7.80
N THR A 493 1.49 -44.53 -7.19
CA THR A 493 2.01 -44.11 -5.87
C THR A 493 2.78 -42.79 -5.98
N VAL A 494 2.56 -41.90 -5.01
CA VAL A 494 3.17 -40.56 -4.99
C VAL A 494 4.38 -40.57 -4.06
N SER A 495 5.58 -40.60 -4.64
CA SER A 495 6.81 -40.41 -3.88
C SER A 495 7.03 -38.94 -3.55
N ARG A 496 7.71 -38.68 -2.42
CA ARG A 496 8.23 -37.36 -2.03
C ARG A 496 9.74 -37.48 -2.14
N LEU A 497 10.38 -36.53 -2.83
CA LEU A 497 11.80 -36.62 -3.21
C LEU A 497 12.62 -35.49 -2.60
N LEU A 498 12.01 -34.30 -2.51
CA LEU A 498 12.60 -33.12 -1.90
C LEU A 498 11.69 -32.63 -0.78
N THR A 499 12.28 -32.11 0.29
CA THR A 499 11.59 -31.34 1.32
C THR A 499 12.53 -30.25 1.81
N LEU A 500 12.14 -29.00 1.63
CA LEU A 500 12.84 -27.81 2.10
C LEU A 500 12.10 -27.26 3.32
N SER A 501 12.80 -27.10 4.46
CA SER A 501 12.22 -26.61 5.72
C SER A 501 13.02 -25.43 6.27
N HIS A 502 12.33 -24.41 6.77
CA HIS A 502 12.92 -23.27 7.48
C HIS A 502 12.38 -23.24 8.91
N ASP A 503 13.26 -23.43 9.90
CA ASP A 503 12.91 -23.42 11.32
C ASP A 503 13.24 -22.05 11.93
N LEU A 504 12.20 -21.28 12.25
CA LEU A 504 12.27 -19.92 12.81
C LEU A 504 11.85 -19.86 14.30
N ASN A 505 11.53 -21.01 14.91
CA ASN A 505 10.92 -21.07 16.24
C ASN A 505 11.94 -20.97 17.40
N THR A 506 12.29 -19.74 17.78
CA THR A 506 12.86 -19.43 19.11
C THR A 506 12.07 -18.29 19.77
N PRO A 507 11.59 -18.43 21.03
CA PRO A 507 10.92 -17.34 21.72
C PRO A 507 11.80 -16.11 21.90
N ALA A 508 11.21 -14.91 21.89
CA ALA A 508 11.87 -13.61 21.91
C ALA A 508 12.65 -13.24 23.20
N SER A 509 12.98 -14.23 24.04
CA SER A 509 13.71 -14.07 25.31
C SER A 509 14.93 -15.00 25.43
N ALA A 510 15.29 -15.74 24.37
CA ALA A 510 16.50 -16.55 24.30
C ALA A 510 17.34 -16.18 23.06
N PRO A 511 18.69 -16.19 23.13
CA PRO A 511 19.51 -16.08 21.93
C PRO A 511 19.21 -17.26 21.00
N ALA A 512 19.01 -16.98 19.72
CA ALA A 512 18.37 -17.89 18.76
C ALA A 512 19.29 -19.01 18.21
N ALA A 513 19.95 -19.74 19.11
CA ALA A 513 20.65 -20.97 18.78
C ALA A 513 19.66 -22.01 18.25
N GLY A 514 19.78 -22.36 16.97
CA GLY A 514 18.89 -23.31 16.28
C GLY A 514 18.05 -22.75 15.13
N ILE A 515 18.04 -21.43 14.87
CA ILE A 515 17.46 -20.93 13.60
C ILE A 515 18.25 -21.53 12.44
N GLY A 516 17.54 -22.10 11.45
CA GLY A 516 18.19 -22.79 10.36
C GLY A 516 17.30 -23.18 9.19
N THR A 517 17.94 -23.64 8.12
CA THR A 517 17.32 -24.20 6.92
C THR A 517 17.80 -25.63 6.73
N SER A 518 16.89 -26.51 6.30
CA SER A 518 17.24 -27.91 6.06
C SER A 518 16.64 -28.48 4.77
N LEU A 519 17.41 -29.37 4.16
CA LEU A 519 17.11 -30.11 2.95
C LEU A 519 17.13 -31.61 3.29
N ALA A 520 15.95 -32.22 3.24
CA ALA A 520 15.73 -33.62 3.58
C ALA A 520 15.58 -34.50 2.32
N PHE A 521 16.27 -35.64 2.31
CA PHE A 521 16.24 -36.65 1.25
C PHE A 521 15.56 -37.93 1.73
N GLU A 522 14.41 -38.28 1.14
CA GLU A 522 13.71 -39.55 1.39
C GLU A 522 14.08 -40.61 0.35
N VAL A 523 14.23 -41.85 0.82
CA VAL A 523 14.50 -43.03 -0.03
C VAL A 523 13.42 -44.08 0.21
N LEU A 524 13.03 -44.79 -0.85
CA LEU A 524 12.10 -45.92 -0.76
C LEU A 524 12.87 -47.15 -0.25
N THR A 525 12.63 -47.57 1.00
CA THR A 525 13.33 -48.70 1.64
C THR A 525 12.65 -50.05 1.39
N GLY A 526 11.40 -50.04 0.92
CA GLY A 526 10.65 -51.22 0.52
C GLY A 526 9.35 -50.86 -0.19
N THR A 527 8.52 -51.85 -0.51
CA THR A 527 7.25 -51.64 -1.24
C THR A 527 6.29 -50.72 -0.47
N GLY A 528 6.25 -49.44 -0.83
CA GLY A 528 5.40 -48.42 -0.23
C GLY A 528 6.04 -47.60 0.91
N ASN A 529 7.11 -48.10 1.54
CA ASN A 529 7.75 -47.45 2.68
C ASN A 529 8.85 -46.48 2.23
N LYS A 530 8.75 -45.23 2.69
CA LYS A 530 9.81 -44.21 2.59
C LYS A 530 10.43 -44.01 3.95
N GLU A 531 11.73 -43.86 3.98
CA GLU A 531 12.45 -43.42 5.17
C GLU A 531 13.33 -42.21 4.82
N LEU A 532 13.52 -41.33 5.80
CA LEU A 532 14.45 -40.23 5.71
C LEU A 532 15.87 -40.79 5.74
N ALA A 533 16.65 -40.62 4.66
CA ALA A 533 17.98 -41.20 4.50
C ALA A 533 19.11 -40.21 4.83
N ALA A 534 18.91 -38.93 4.52
CA ALA A 534 19.86 -37.87 4.83
C ALA A 534 19.18 -36.51 5.05
N VAL A 535 19.84 -35.64 5.81
CA VAL A 535 19.48 -34.22 5.97
C VAL A 535 20.73 -33.37 5.86
N LEU A 536 20.69 -32.33 5.04
CA LEU A 536 21.65 -31.23 5.08
C LEU A 536 21.01 -30.06 5.84
N GLU A 537 21.64 -29.56 6.90
CA GLU A 537 21.14 -28.50 7.77
C GLU A 537 22.18 -27.37 7.87
N ALA A 538 21.79 -26.13 7.54
CA ALA A 538 22.54 -24.93 7.90
C ALA A 538 21.81 -24.25 9.07
N SER A 539 22.50 -23.97 10.18
CA SER A 539 21.87 -23.31 11.33
C SER A 539 22.85 -22.48 12.16
N MET A 540 22.34 -21.47 12.85
CA MET A 540 23.13 -20.63 13.76
C MET A 540 23.30 -21.32 15.12
N THR A 541 24.51 -21.32 15.65
CA THR A 541 24.86 -21.83 16.99
C THR A 541 25.05 -20.72 18.01
N ASP A 542 25.47 -19.53 17.56
CA ASP A 542 25.50 -18.31 18.36
C ASP A 542 25.02 -17.14 17.49
N VAL A 543 24.24 -16.23 18.09
CA VAL A 543 23.69 -15.01 17.48
C VAL A 543 23.75 -13.83 18.47
N THR A 544 24.63 -13.91 19.46
CA THR A 544 24.87 -12.80 20.39
C THR A 544 25.63 -11.68 19.70
N SER A 545 25.50 -10.46 20.22
CA SER A 545 26.24 -9.28 19.72
C SER A 545 27.77 -9.37 19.89
N ALA A 546 28.28 -10.46 20.45
CA ALA A 546 29.71 -10.78 20.56
C ALA A 546 30.17 -11.88 19.58
N ALA A 547 29.25 -12.69 19.03
CA ALA A 547 29.59 -13.81 18.15
C ALA A 547 28.41 -14.25 17.27
N GLU A 548 28.57 -14.09 15.95
CA GLU A 548 27.69 -14.70 14.94
C GLU A 548 28.37 -15.99 14.43
N LEU A 549 27.93 -17.15 14.93
CA LEU A 549 28.54 -18.45 14.60
C LEU A 549 27.51 -19.39 13.97
N SER A 550 27.84 -19.87 12.77
CA SER A 550 27.04 -20.82 12.01
C SER A 550 27.66 -22.23 12.04
N LYS A 551 26.83 -23.22 11.70
CA LYS A 551 27.27 -24.56 11.31
C LYS A 551 26.53 -25.03 10.06
N LEU A 552 27.18 -25.91 9.31
CA LEU A 552 26.57 -26.72 8.25
C LEU A 552 26.75 -28.19 8.63
N VAL A 553 25.67 -28.95 8.73
CA VAL A 553 25.69 -30.36 9.15
C VAL A 553 25.10 -31.24 8.05
N LEU A 554 25.88 -32.19 7.55
CA LEU A 554 25.35 -33.31 6.78
C LEU A 554 25.10 -34.49 7.72
N LYS A 555 23.84 -34.83 7.93
CA LYS A 555 23.36 -35.95 8.75
C LYS A 555 22.99 -37.12 7.86
N LEU A 556 23.58 -38.29 8.13
CA LEU A 556 23.07 -39.57 7.62
C LEU A 556 22.14 -40.19 8.66
N MET A 557 21.08 -40.83 8.18
CA MET A 557 19.97 -41.31 9.01
C MET A 557 19.83 -42.83 8.90
N SER A 558 19.44 -43.47 10.00
CA SER A 558 19.11 -44.90 10.08
C SER A 558 18.00 -45.11 11.10
N ALA A 559 16.96 -45.85 10.72
CA ALA A 559 15.74 -46.08 11.51
C ALA A 559 15.15 -44.78 12.11
N GLY A 560 15.16 -43.68 11.35
CA GLY A 560 14.67 -42.36 11.78
C GLY A 560 15.60 -41.56 12.70
N THR A 561 16.78 -42.07 13.06
CA THR A 561 17.77 -41.39 13.92
C THR A 561 19.04 -41.02 13.15
N SER A 562 19.73 -39.93 13.54
CA SER A 562 21.03 -39.60 12.93
C SER A 562 22.15 -40.39 13.61
N THR A 563 22.82 -41.26 12.86
CA THR A 563 23.83 -42.19 13.39
C THR A 563 25.27 -41.78 13.07
N SER A 564 25.46 -40.99 12.02
CA SER A 564 26.73 -40.38 11.62
C SER A 564 26.49 -39.00 11.00
N PHE A 565 27.34 -38.02 11.30
CA PHE A 565 27.25 -36.68 10.72
C PHE A 565 28.62 -35.99 10.58
N VAL A 566 28.69 -35.09 9.60
CA VAL A 566 29.81 -34.17 9.36
C VAL A 566 29.32 -32.75 9.62
N THR A 567 29.97 -32.06 10.54
CA THR A 567 29.71 -30.67 10.92
C THR A 567 30.86 -29.78 10.47
N PHE A 568 30.56 -28.80 9.63
CA PHE A 568 31.45 -27.69 9.29
C PHE A 568 31.07 -26.48 10.17
N THR A 569 32.07 -25.81 10.72
CA THR A 569 31.95 -24.52 11.44
C THR A 569 33.04 -23.57 10.93
N PRO A 570 32.94 -22.24 11.16
CA PRO A 570 33.98 -21.29 10.77
C PRO A 570 35.40 -21.59 11.29
N THR A 571 35.53 -22.39 12.35
CA THR A 571 36.82 -22.66 13.03
C THR A 571 37.26 -24.14 13.01
N LEU A 572 36.35 -25.10 12.80
CA LEU A 572 36.64 -26.53 12.75
C LEU A 572 35.70 -27.31 11.81
N VAL A 573 36.21 -28.41 11.26
CA VAL A 573 35.41 -29.52 10.75
C VAL A 573 35.40 -30.64 11.79
N SER A 574 34.23 -31.18 12.11
CA SER A 574 34.03 -32.24 13.09
C SER A 574 33.21 -33.38 12.50
N MET A 575 33.64 -34.62 12.72
CA MET A 575 32.98 -35.82 12.21
C MET A 575 32.69 -36.75 13.39
N ILE A 576 31.43 -37.19 13.53
CA ILE A 576 30.97 -38.02 14.64
C ILE A 576 30.15 -39.19 14.08
N GLY A 577 30.38 -40.38 14.60
CA GLY A 577 29.66 -41.62 14.26
C GLY A 577 30.19 -42.81 15.07
N VAL A 578 29.55 -43.97 14.90
CA VAL A 578 30.00 -45.24 15.49
C VAL A 578 31.05 -45.91 14.59
N ASN A 579 32.21 -46.26 15.14
CA ASN A 579 33.39 -46.79 14.42
C ASN A 579 33.80 -45.98 13.15
N PRO A 580 34.13 -44.68 13.27
CA PRO A 580 34.51 -43.85 12.13
C PRO A 580 35.94 -44.14 11.66
N SER A 581 36.08 -44.89 10.57
CA SER A 581 37.36 -44.99 9.83
C SER A 581 37.71 -43.65 9.20
N TYR A 582 38.85 -43.07 9.58
CA TYR A 582 39.26 -41.73 9.15
C TYR A 582 40.23 -41.79 7.97
N TYR A 583 39.93 -41.06 6.88
CA TYR A 583 40.76 -40.99 5.69
C TYR A 583 40.70 -39.58 5.10
N ILE A 584 41.83 -38.87 5.09
CA ILE A 584 42.01 -37.56 4.46
C ILE A 584 43.30 -37.61 3.65
N GLU A 585 43.20 -37.44 2.33
CA GLU A 585 44.35 -37.18 1.47
C GLU A 585 44.59 -35.68 1.33
N SER A 586 45.75 -35.18 1.77
CA SER A 586 46.15 -33.79 1.59
C SER A 586 46.90 -33.58 0.26
N THR A 587 46.19 -33.70 -0.86
CA THR A 587 46.75 -33.50 -2.20
C THR A 587 46.93 -32.01 -2.52
N GLY A 588 48.10 -31.45 -2.16
CA GLY A 588 48.53 -30.12 -2.64
C GLY A 588 48.85 -29.05 -1.59
N VAL A 589 49.23 -29.42 -0.35
CA VAL A 589 49.82 -28.44 0.59
C VAL A 589 51.15 -27.90 0.05
N GLY A 590 51.15 -26.64 -0.39
CA GLY A 590 52.36 -25.92 -0.77
C GLY A 590 53.33 -25.74 0.41
N ALA A 591 54.62 -25.54 0.09
CA ALA A 591 55.69 -25.49 1.09
C ALA A 591 55.48 -24.36 2.12
N GLY A 592 54.97 -24.73 3.30
CA GLY A 592 54.68 -23.81 4.42
C GLY A 592 53.34 -24.06 5.12
N ALA A 593 52.40 -24.79 4.51
CA ALA A 593 51.08 -25.04 5.09
C ALA A 593 51.06 -26.26 6.04
N SER A 594 50.62 -26.08 7.28
CA SER A 594 50.44 -27.16 8.27
C SER A 594 48.99 -27.67 8.30
N ALA A 595 48.79 -28.95 8.01
CA ALA A 595 47.50 -29.62 8.20
C ALA A 595 47.41 -30.22 9.62
N GLY A 596 46.63 -29.59 10.51
CA GLY A 596 46.39 -30.08 11.86
C GLY A 596 45.13 -30.95 11.95
N MET A 597 45.25 -32.14 12.53
CA MET A 597 44.12 -33.05 12.78
C MET A 597 43.88 -33.15 14.30
N SER A 598 42.65 -32.88 14.74
CA SER A 598 42.29 -32.86 16.17
C SER A 598 41.19 -33.88 16.47
N MET A 599 41.57 -35.04 16.99
CA MET A 599 40.62 -36.08 17.43
C MET A 599 40.25 -35.90 18.91
N LYS A 600 38.99 -36.16 19.27
CA LYS A 600 38.50 -36.17 20.66
C LYS A 600 37.81 -37.50 20.96
N THR A 601 38.24 -38.18 22.02
CA THR A 601 37.69 -39.46 22.47
C THR A 601 37.17 -39.36 23.91
N GLY A 602 35.92 -38.92 24.06
CA GLY A 602 35.23 -38.89 25.34
C GLY A 602 35.59 -37.70 26.24
N ASN A 603 35.31 -37.84 27.54
CA ASN A 603 35.28 -36.75 28.52
C ASN A 603 36.63 -36.46 29.20
N HIS A 604 37.75 -36.88 28.59
CA HIS A 604 39.12 -36.67 29.07
C HIS A 604 39.91 -35.88 28.02
N ALA A 605 40.84 -35.02 28.45
CA ALA A 605 41.42 -33.99 27.59
C ALA A 605 42.45 -34.52 26.57
N ASN A 606 42.12 -34.34 25.28
CA ASN A 606 42.98 -34.09 24.11
C ASN A 606 44.18 -35.03 23.83
N VAL A 607 44.00 -35.97 22.87
CA VAL A 607 45.01 -36.91 22.33
C VAL A 607 44.62 -37.30 20.88
N TRP A 608 45.39 -37.20 19.79
CA TRP A 608 46.59 -36.42 19.36
C TRP A 608 46.32 -35.99 17.87
N GLN A 609 47.21 -35.74 16.88
CA GLN A 609 48.68 -35.78 16.66
C GLN A 609 49.07 -34.91 15.42
N ALA A 610 50.33 -34.92 14.95
CA ALA A 610 50.81 -34.16 13.79
C ALA A 610 51.92 -34.87 12.96
N ILE A 611 52.11 -34.44 11.70
CA ILE A 611 53.25 -34.70 10.80
C ILE A 611 53.38 -33.43 9.91
N THR A 612 54.54 -32.92 9.46
CA THR A 612 55.59 -33.61 8.71
C THR A 612 56.99 -32.98 8.79
N LYS A 613 58.01 -33.84 8.93
CA LYS A 613 59.26 -33.78 8.16
C LYS A 613 59.89 -35.17 8.10
N ALA A 614 60.36 -35.59 6.91
CA ALA A 614 61.24 -36.75 6.69
C ALA A 614 60.96 -38.01 7.55
N GLY A 615 59.71 -38.52 7.53
CA GLY A 615 59.39 -39.87 8.02
C GLY A 615 59.53 -40.14 9.53
N THR A 616 59.62 -39.10 10.38
CA THR A 616 59.76 -39.27 11.84
C THR A 616 58.43 -39.08 12.57
N TYR A 617 58.13 -39.98 13.52
CA TYR A 617 56.93 -39.94 14.35
C TYR A 617 57.22 -39.16 15.65
N VAL A 618 56.64 -37.97 15.79
CA VAL A 618 56.79 -37.09 16.96
C VAL A 618 55.43 -36.89 17.62
N VAL A 619 55.40 -36.77 18.95
CA VAL A 619 54.19 -36.48 19.74
C VAL A 619 54.50 -35.36 20.72
N GLY A 620 53.59 -34.38 20.82
CA GLY A 620 53.61 -33.34 21.84
C GLY A 620 52.18 -32.96 22.23
N VAL A 621 51.99 -32.58 23.50
CA VAL A 621 50.74 -32.02 24.02
C VAL A 621 51.06 -30.65 24.62
N GLN A 622 50.30 -29.63 24.25
CA GLN A 622 50.50 -28.26 24.74
C GLN A 622 49.38 -27.89 25.73
N SER A 623 49.72 -27.70 27.01
CA SER A 623 49.02 -26.79 27.95
C SER A 623 49.54 -26.73 29.40
N VAL A 624 50.69 -27.34 29.77
CA VAL A 624 51.29 -27.17 31.11
C VAL A 624 52.83 -27.15 31.05
N ALA A 625 53.47 -26.55 32.05
CA ALA A 625 54.90 -26.21 32.07
C ALA A 625 55.87 -27.40 32.22
N ASP A 626 55.35 -28.59 32.55
CA ASP A 626 56.14 -29.77 32.97
C ASP A 626 56.44 -30.78 31.83
N TYR A 627 56.22 -30.42 30.56
CA TYR A 627 56.24 -31.36 29.43
C TYR A 627 57.56 -31.44 28.65
N LEU A 628 57.69 -32.59 27.96
CA LEU A 628 58.82 -33.04 27.15
C LEU A 628 58.82 -32.35 25.77
N VAL A 629 59.73 -31.39 25.53
CA VAL A 629 59.82 -30.67 24.24
C VAL A 629 61.04 -31.13 23.43
N MET A 630 60.82 -31.49 22.17
CA MET A 630 61.86 -31.74 21.18
C MET A 630 61.95 -30.60 20.16
N ASP A 631 63.16 -30.24 19.73
CA ASP A 631 63.39 -29.24 18.69
C ASP A 631 63.32 -29.80 17.26
N THR A 632 63.47 -28.93 16.26
CA THR A 632 63.46 -29.29 14.83
C THR A 632 64.66 -30.13 14.37
N SER A 633 65.64 -30.35 15.24
CA SER A 633 66.81 -31.21 15.04
C SER A 633 66.69 -32.54 15.80
N GLY A 634 65.60 -32.74 16.56
CA GLY A 634 65.35 -33.94 17.37
C GLY A 634 66.05 -33.92 18.74
N ASN A 635 66.65 -32.80 19.15
CA ASN A 635 67.20 -32.67 20.51
C ASN A 635 66.07 -32.47 21.51
N LEU A 636 66.25 -32.95 22.74
CA LEU A 636 65.33 -32.65 23.84
C LEU A 636 65.74 -31.34 24.51
N THR A 637 64.87 -30.33 24.47
CA THR A 637 65.17 -28.95 24.89
C THR A 637 64.44 -28.49 26.15
N GLN A 638 63.34 -29.15 26.53
CA GLN A 638 62.69 -28.95 27.82
C GLN A 638 62.26 -30.30 28.40
N ALA A 639 62.77 -30.63 29.59
CA ALA A 639 62.41 -31.82 30.35
C ALA A 639 62.86 -31.69 31.82
N ALA A 640 61.96 -31.90 32.78
CA ALA A 640 62.32 -31.88 34.20
C ALA A 640 63.16 -33.11 34.62
N ALA A 641 62.87 -34.28 34.06
CA ALA A 641 63.70 -35.48 34.17
C ALA A 641 63.34 -36.51 33.08
N LEU A 642 64.36 -37.18 32.52
CA LEU A 642 64.18 -38.44 31.80
C LEU A 642 64.32 -39.61 32.79
N LYS A 643 63.32 -40.50 32.83
CA LYS A 643 63.31 -41.70 33.68
C LYS A 643 62.64 -42.84 32.92
N THR A 644 63.16 -44.07 33.05
CA THR A 644 62.45 -45.28 32.63
C THR A 644 61.96 -46.06 33.85
N SER A 645 60.82 -46.72 33.72
CA SER A 645 60.26 -47.65 34.71
C SER A 645 60.27 -49.11 34.24
N HIS A 646 60.80 -49.36 33.04
CA HIS A 646 60.84 -50.69 32.43
C HIS A 646 61.95 -51.54 33.05
N ALA A 647 61.60 -52.68 33.65
CA ALA A 647 62.51 -53.50 34.47
C ALA A 647 63.80 -53.95 33.75
N THR A 648 63.82 -53.96 32.42
CA THR A 648 64.95 -54.39 31.58
C THR A 648 65.38 -53.36 30.53
N ALA A 649 64.79 -52.17 30.49
CA ALA A 649 65.11 -51.15 29.47
C ALA A 649 65.36 -49.76 30.07
N GLY A 650 66.48 -49.15 29.66
CA GLY A 650 66.98 -47.88 30.18
C GLY A 650 67.21 -46.83 29.10
N LEU A 651 67.72 -45.67 29.52
CA LEU A 651 68.27 -44.66 28.62
C LEU A 651 69.67 -45.09 28.17
N GLY A 652 70.00 -44.94 26.89
CA GLY A 652 71.32 -45.34 26.37
C GLY A 652 71.44 -45.17 24.85
N TYR A 653 72.62 -45.52 24.32
CA TYR A 653 72.90 -45.48 22.89
C TYR A 653 72.44 -46.75 22.17
N ALA A 654 71.93 -46.61 20.95
CA ALA A 654 71.52 -47.74 20.12
C ALA A 654 72.70 -48.50 19.50
N THR A 655 72.46 -49.74 19.09
CA THR A 655 73.41 -50.59 18.34
C THR A 655 73.98 -49.84 17.12
N GLY A 656 75.30 -49.84 16.97
CA GLY A 656 76.02 -49.11 15.90
C GLY A 656 76.59 -47.74 16.31
N ALA A 657 76.10 -47.15 17.41
CA ALA A 657 76.63 -45.89 17.94
C ALA A 657 78.03 -45.99 18.56
N GLY A 658 78.49 -47.22 18.86
CA GLY A 658 79.79 -47.50 19.48
C GLY A 658 80.86 -48.08 18.54
N GLY A 659 81.98 -48.51 19.13
CA GLY A 659 83.07 -49.23 18.46
C GLY A 659 84.17 -49.71 19.43
N THR A 660 85.24 -50.30 18.90
CA THR A 660 86.38 -50.81 19.69
C THR A 660 87.72 -50.36 19.11
N VAL A 661 88.77 -50.28 19.94
CA VAL A 661 90.14 -49.98 19.53
C VAL A 661 91.15 -50.60 20.50
N THR A 662 92.38 -50.87 20.05
CA THR A 662 93.46 -51.46 20.86
C THR A 662 94.71 -50.56 20.82
N GLN A 663 95.35 -50.34 21.98
CA GLN A 663 96.65 -49.65 22.05
C GLN A 663 97.76 -50.51 21.44
N ALA A 664 98.55 -49.92 20.53
CA ALA A 664 99.63 -50.65 19.85
C ALA A 664 100.86 -50.91 20.75
N THR A 665 101.59 -49.87 21.15
CA THR A 665 103.00 -50.01 21.59
C THR A 665 103.25 -49.91 23.09
N SER A 666 102.49 -49.13 23.85
CA SER A 666 102.62 -48.99 25.30
C SER A 666 101.30 -48.55 25.94
N LYS A 667 101.22 -48.56 27.28
CA LYS A 667 100.06 -48.00 28.01
C LYS A 667 99.90 -46.48 27.87
N SER A 668 100.93 -45.74 27.40
CA SER A 668 100.85 -44.30 27.10
C SER A 668 100.53 -43.98 25.63
N THR A 669 100.50 -44.99 24.75
CA THR A 669 100.20 -44.80 23.33
C THR A 669 98.75 -44.37 23.13
N GLY A 670 98.54 -43.27 22.40
CA GLY A 670 97.20 -42.78 22.06
C GLY A 670 96.44 -43.73 21.13
N VAL A 671 95.11 -43.55 21.08
CA VAL A 671 94.18 -44.33 20.24
C VAL A 671 93.18 -43.40 19.57
N THR A 672 92.66 -43.78 18.40
CA THR A 672 91.62 -43.02 17.69
C THR A 672 90.34 -43.85 17.58
N LEU A 673 89.23 -43.32 18.06
CA LEU A 673 87.90 -43.96 17.93
C LEU A 673 86.80 -42.90 17.95
N ASN A 674 86.35 -42.47 16.77
CA ASN A 674 85.34 -41.42 16.57
C ASN A 674 83.91 -41.94 16.84
N LYS A 675 83.58 -42.25 18.10
CA LYS A 675 82.29 -42.81 18.54
C LYS A 675 81.87 -42.24 19.91
N ALA A 676 80.57 -42.08 20.15
CA ALA A 676 80.05 -41.54 21.41
C ALA A 676 80.17 -42.52 22.60
N THR A 677 80.43 -43.79 22.32
CA THR A 677 80.73 -44.83 23.31
C THR A 677 81.67 -45.86 22.66
N GLY A 678 82.43 -46.61 23.46
CA GLY A 678 83.28 -47.67 22.91
C GLY A 678 84.14 -48.36 23.95
N GLN A 679 84.98 -49.29 23.49
CA GLN A 679 85.93 -50.01 24.33
C GLN A 679 87.36 -49.82 23.83
N ILE A 680 88.29 -49.60 24.77
CA ILE A 680 89.72 -49.43 24.52
C ILE A 680 90.45 -50.56 25.22
N THR A 681 91.00 -51.50 24.46
CA THR A 681 91.92 -52.52 24.99
C THR A 681 93.30 -51.91 25.16
N MET A 682 93.77 -51.78 26.39
CA MET A 682 95.10 -51.24 26.68
C MET A 682 96.21 -52.25 26.35
N ASN A 683 97.42 -51.72 26.14
CA ASN A 683 98.62 -52.50 25.95
C ASN A 683 99.09 -53.14 27.29
N ALA A 684 99.80 -54.26 27.21
CA ALA A 684 100.26 -55.06 28.36
C ALA A 684 101.59 -54.59 29.01
N ALA A 685 102.13 -53.43 28.62
CA ALA A 685 103.35 -52.88 29.22
C ALA A 685 103.17 -52.62 30.73
N ALA A 686 104.20 -52.93 31.53
CA ALA A 686 104.15 -52.84 32.98
C ALA A 686 103.86 -51.41 33.50
N LEU A 687 102.91 -51.29 34.44
CA LEU A 687 102.60 -50.08 35.20
C LEU A 687 103.00 -50.29 36.67
N ALA A 688 103.97 -49.52 37.15
CA ALA A 688 104.52 -49.67 38.49
C ALA A 688 103.52 -49.34 39.61
N ALA A 689 103.73 -49.93 40.80
CA ALA A 689 102.89 -49.77 41.98
C ALA A 689 102.58 -48.28 42.29
N GLY A 690 101.31 -47.96 42.51
CA GLY A 690 100.85 -46.60 42.85
C GLY A 690 100.90 -45.55 41.73
N THR A 691 101.55 -45.83 40.58
CA THR A 691 101.82 -44.86 39.51
C THR A 691 100.66 -44.66 38.53
N ILE A 692 100.69 -43.53 37.80
CA ILE A 692 99.73 -43.17 36.76
C ILE A 692 100.42 -43.21 35.40
N VAL A 693 99.74 -43.73 34.39
CA VAL A 693 100.05 -43.54 32.97
C VAL A 693 98.88 -42.87 32.27
N SER A 694 99.18 -41.91 31.39
CA SER A 694 98.18 -41.17 30.62
C SER A 694 98.35 -41.43 29.13
N PHE A 695 97.23 -41.49 28.40
CA PHE A 695 97.21 -41.56 26.93
C PHE A 695 96.05 -40.72 26.36
N VAL A 696 96.13 -40.35 25.08
CA VAL A 696 95.08 -39.57 24.40
C VAL A 696 94.15 -40.48 23.61
N LEU A 697 92.85 -40.38 23.87
CA LEU A 697 91.79 -40.83 22.99
C LEU A 697 91.44 -39.69 22.02
N THR A 698 91.77 -39.84 20.74
CA THR A 698 91.30 -38.96 19.67
C THR A 698 89.89 -39.40 19.25
N ASN A 699 88.91 -38.51 19.37
CA ASN A 699 87.50 -38.83 19.13
C ASN A 699 86.70 -37.55 18.80
N SER A 700 86.32 -37.41 17.53
CA SER A 700 85.55 -36.26 17.02
C SER A 700 84.14 -36.12 17.60
N ALA A 701 83.66 -37.08 18.39
CA ALA A 701 82.39 -36.97 19.11
C ALA A 701 82.52 -36.19 20.44
N ILE A 702 83.74 -35.88 20.90
CA ILE A 702 84.00 -35.19 22.19
C ILE A 702 84.15 -33.68 21.99
N ALA A 703 83.39 -32.90 22.77
CA ALA A 703 83.59 -31.47 22.96
C ALA A 703 84.40 -31.19 24.25
N ALA A 704 85.04 -30.03 24.35
CA ALA A 704 85.89 -29.69 25.50
C ALA A 704 85.16 -29.63 26.85
N THR A 705 83.83 -29.49 26.84
CA THR A 705 82.97 -29.47 28.03
C THR A 705 82.33 -30.83 28.35
N ASP A 706 82.49 -31.85 27.50
CA ASP A 706 81.88 -33.17 27.71
C ASP A 706 82.52 -33.95 28.87
N ILE A 707 81.74 -34.85 29.47
CA ILE A 707 82.20 -35.74 30.54
C ILE A 707 82.29 -37.16 30.01
N LEU A 708 83.40 -37.85 30.28
CA LEU A 708 83.56 -39.27 29.95
C LEU A 708 83.30 -40.12 31.18
N VAL A 709 82.26 -40.96 31.13
CA VAL A 709 82.08 -42.04 32.10
C VAL A 709 82.97 -43.19 31.64
N LEU A 710 83.95 -43.57 32.46
CA LEU A 710 84.88 -44.69 32.21
C LEU A 710 84.57 -45.87 33.14
N ASN A 711 84.78 -47.10 32.66
CA ASN A 711 84.81 -48.28 33.53
C ASN A 711 85.82 -49.33 33.03
N HIS A 712 86.54 -49.97 33.96
CA HIS A 712 87.39 -51.12 33.68
C HIS A 712 86.50 -52.38 33.65
N ILE A 713 86.28 -52.97 32.48
CA ILE A 713 85.29 -54.04 32.28
C ILE A 713 85.86 -55.45 32.21
N SER A 714 87.12 -55.61 31.79
CA SER A 714 87.80 -56.90 31.66
C SER A 714 89.31 -56.70 31.44
N GLY A 715 90.08 -57.79 31.34
CA GLY A 715 91.50 -57.73 30.99
C GLY A 715 92.45 -57.44 32.15
N GLY A 716 91.96 -57.46 33.39
CA GLY A 716 92.73 -57.37 34.63
C GLY A 716 91.80 -57.50 35.85
N THR A 717 92.32 -57.47 37.07
CA THR A 717 91.50 -57.52 38.29
C THR A 717 90.75 -56.20 38.51
N PRO A 718 89.41 -56.20 38.65
CA PRO A 718 88.65 -54.98 38.94
C PRO A 718 89.09 -54.32 40.25
N GLY A 719 89.08 -52.98 40.30
CA GLY A 719 89.55 -52.19 41.46
C GLY A 719 91.08 -52.04 41.57
N SER A 720 91.88 -52.94 40.99
CA SER A 720 93.34 -52.81 40.92
C SER A 720 93.82 -51.60 40.11
N TYR A 721 92.95 -51.08 39.23
CA TYR A 721 93.17 -49.86 38.47
C TYR A 721 92.08 -48.82 38.81
N SER A 722 92.47 -47.54 38.90
CA SER A 722 91.52 -46.42 38.87
C SER A 722 91.69 -45.59 37.60
N LEU A 723 90.59 -45.03 37.10
CA LEU A 723 90.49 -44.36 35.80
C LEU A 723 89.98 -42.93 35.98
N ASN A 724 90.51 -42.00 35.20
CA ASN A 724 90.00 -40.64 35.07
C ASN A 724 90.07 -40.17 33.61
N ALA A 725 89.29 -39.16 33.24
CA ALA A 725 89.32 -38.56 31.91
C ALA A 725 89.30 -37.02 31.99
N ARG A 726 90.01 -36.39 31.06
CA ARG A 726 90.06 -34.93 30.89
C ARG A 726 89.77 -34.61 29.43
N ALA A 727 88.57 -34.10 29.15
CA ALA A 727 88.09 -33.82 27.80
C ALA A 727 88.77 -32.58 27.18
N ALA A 728 88.80 -32.55 25.85
CA ALA A 728 89.25 -31.45 25.01
C ALA A 728 88.47 -31.49 23.68
N ALA A 729 88.60 -30.47 22.84
CA ALA A 729 87.95 -30.49 21.52
C ALA A 729 88.48 -31.67 20.69
N GLY A 730 87.60 -32.59 20.30
CA GLY A 730 87.94 -33.77 19.50
C GLY A 730 88.80 -34.84 20.19
N SER A 731 88.98 -34.78 21.52
CA SER A 731 89.81 -35.75 22.25
C SER A 731 89.54 -35.80 23.76
N ALA A 732 90.08 -36.82 24.43
CA ALA A 732 90.22 -36.83 25.89
C ALA A 732 91.55 -37.45 26.30
N THR A 733 92.20 -36.89 27.32
CA THR A 733 93.31 -37.57 28.00
C THR A 733 92.72 -38.53 29.03
N ILE A 734 93.03 -39.82 28.91
CA ILE A 734 92.64 -40.86 29.86
C ILE A 734 93.83 -41.13 30.77
N ASP A 735 93.59 -41.02 32.08
CA ASP A 735 94.57 -41.27 33.13
C ASP A 735 94.26 -42.62 33.79
N VAL A 736 95.25 -43.49 33.88
CA VAL A 736 95.13 -44.86 34.39
C VAL A 736 96.14 -45.08 35.51
N ARG A 737 95.65 -45.33 36.72
CA ARG A 737 96.49 -45.54 37.91
C ARG A 737 96.48 -47.00 38.33
N ASN A 738 97.66 -47.55 38.66
CA ASN A 738 97.78 -48.80 39.41
C ASN A 738 97.58 -48.50 40.92
N ASN A 739 96.55 -49.10 41.52
CA ASN A 739 96.20 -48.91 42.93
C ASN A 739 96.89 -49.92 43.87
N THR A 740 97.62 -50.90 43.33
CA THR A 740 98.22 -52.01 44.09
C THR A 740 99.66 -51.72 44.51
N ALA A 741 100.17 -52.55 45.43
CA ALA A 741 101.57 -52.54 45.86
C ALA A 741 102.53 -53.26 44.90
N GLY A 742 102.04 -53.90 43.83
CA GLY A 742 102.83 -54.59 42.83
C GLY A 742 102.86 -53.85 41.49
N SER A 743 103.78 -54.24 40.59
CA SER A 743 103.68 -53.83 39.19
C SER A 743 102.62 -54.68 38.48
N LEU A 744 101.78 -54.04 37.66
CA LEU A 744 100.69 -54.70 36.92
C LEU A 744 100.93 -54.59 35.41
N SER A 745 100.65 -55.67 34.66
CA SER A 745 101.00 -55.79 33.24
C SER A 745 99.85 -56.32 32.38
N GLU A 746 98.60 -56.24 32.85
CA GLU A 746 97.46 -56.81 32.13
C GLU A 746 96.89 -55.84 31.08
N ALA A 747 96.35 -56.38 30.00
CA ALA A 747 95.76 -55.64 28.88
C ALA A 747 94.31 -55.22 29.20
N ILE A 748 94.14 -54.34 30.20
CA ILE A 748 92.81 -53.92 30.68
C ILE A 748 91.96 -53.30 29.56
N VAL A 749 90.66 -53.60 29.58
CA VAL A 749 89.68 -53.04 28.66
C VAL A 749 88.87 -51.96 29.37
N ILE A 750 88.95 -50.75 28.86
CA ILE A 750 88.22 -49.58 29.35
C ILE A 750 87.00 -49.35 28.45
N SER A 751 85.80 -49.50 29.00
CA SER A 751 84.57 -49.02 28.36
C SER A 751 84.39 -47.53 28.64
N TYR A 752 83.89 -46.76 27.67
CA TYR A 752 83.58 -45.34 27.85
C TYR A 752 82.22 -44.93 27.24
N ALA A 753 81.64 -43.87 27.79
CA ALA A 753 80.50 -43.15 27.24
C ALA A 753 80.71 -41.63 27.36
N VAL A 754 80.43 -40.88 26.29
CA VAL A 754 80.57 -39.41 26.21
C VAL A 754 79.24 -38.76 26.58
N VAL A 755 79.12 -38.34 27.84
CA VAL A 755 77.98 -37.56 28.34
C VAL A 755 78.13 -36.13 27.88
N LYS A 756 77.13 -35.64 27.13
CA LYS A 756 77.09 -34.26 26.66
C LYS A 756 76.87 -33.30 27.82
N ALA A 757 77.78 -32.34 27.94
CA ALA A 757 77.76 -31.33 28.99
C ALA A 757 78.23 -29.98 28.44
N VAL A 758 77.73 -28.91 29.06
CA VAL A 758 77.99 -27.52 28.69
C VAL A 758 78.26 -26.70 29.94
N THR A 759 79.03 -25.64 29.80
CA THR A 759 79.10 -24.54 30.76
C THR A 759 78.24 -23.40 30.21
N ALA A 760 77.34 -22.88 31.04
CA ALA A 760 76.46 -21.75 30.68
C ALA A 760 77.16 -20.41 30.89
#